data_AF-A0A9Q4BSK0-F1
#
_entry.id   AF-A0A9Q4BSK0-F1
#
_cell.length_a   1.000
_cell.length_b   1.000
_cell.length_c   1.000
_cell.angle_alpha   90.00
_cell.angle_beta   90.00
_cell.angle_gamma   90.00
#
_symmetry.space_group_name_H-M   'P 1'
#
loop_
_entity.id
_entity.type
_entity.pdbx_description
1 polymer ?
#
loop_
_entity_poly.entity_id
_entity_poly.type
_entity_poly.pdbx_seq_one_letter_code
_entity_poly.pdbx_strand_id
1 'polypeptide(L)'
;MGIRYFFCFFFILLSQVLSPVSVKAQTTDGRLKGFIKSPFFNEQILNFSFSPEVRIQINVPGEASFDINKPTGLIFFALPNGNTIEQTIGKKLAPGDDWHFDIQHIGAQTRFLRRMMKDYNAVVIYLQTDQKSWPSWRSKHPDNAILVKNIVDSVKNIFKDYNPFVILTGHSGGGGFTFSFMNAVDSIPDYVKRISFLDSDYNYDDTYGRKLAQWLKSSESHFLSVIAYNDSIALYNGKPIVSATGGTWYRTKMMQKYLSGYFNFTVQADTSFIKYTALNGRIKIILKENPGRQILHTVQVELNGFIQTMSSGTPYEGAGYSYFGSRAYTDLIQAEVYVPKMLNLPPRSLNSLTGSAFMQKVQYMTFEQRETEIYNEISKGNIPDFLRNLVTVSTTLKDAAGLNHSVIYDVAPDYLAIGSNQDFCRIPMGPITAQRLANLIGAAMPTSKLVDDIYAHSEVKLAPVTYYPVGNANELVPKFIEHNKAIDSERVAAKGSLGQLTGGTKKDVVVSNKITDPSRPRHVVIYGWHKPDGSAIQPLTNIHIDTYVDYSHGIRLINSDIIIDGVSYKTDKVLTDPARYSIISKESAPMTQPGYLSTTSVPQSTPSGGYGLLQNYPNPFNPETVIPYQIPEAGKVEIKIIDALGREVAGLLNQEMTAGKHEIRFNAKDLPGGIYFCHLKSGSYTETRKLVFIK
;
A
#
# COMPACT_ATOMS: atom_id res chain seq x y z
N MET A 1 40.14 -41.07 50.84
CA MET A 1 39.05 -42.07 50.89
C MET A 1 37.94 -41.54 49.98
N GLY A 2 37.72 -41.93 48.73
CA GLY A 2 38.25 -42.98 47.86
C GLY A 2 37.09 -43.43 46.95
N ILE A 3 37.32 -43.45 45.62
CA ILE A 3 36.66 -44.33 44.61
C ILE A 3 35.25 -43.86 44.14
N ARG A 4 34.84 -43.72 42.85
CA ARG A 4 35.28 -44.28 41.54
C ARG A 4 34.72 -43.44 40.33
N TYR A 5 35.59 -43.12 39.34
CA TYR A 5 35.48 -43.20 37.84
C TYR A 5 34.25 -42.64 37.08
N PHE A 6 34.25 -42.13 35.83
CA PHE A 6 35.04 -42.23 34.58
C PHE A 6 34.63 -40.99 33.72
N PHE A 7 35.50 -40.22 33.04
CA PHE A 7 35.80 -40.37 31.60
C PHE A 7 36.93 -39.43 31.17
N CYS A 8 37.84 -39.94 30.33
CA CYS A 8 38.97 -39.23 29.73
C CYS A 8 39.23 -39.79 28.31
N PHE A 9 40.03 -39.04 27.53
CA PHE A 9 40.63 -39.28 26.18
C PHE A 9 39.88 -38.69 24.96
N PHE A 10 40.36 -37.58 24.35
CA PHE A 10 41.52 -37.34 23.40
C PHE A 10 41.04 -37.46 21.93
N PHE A 11 41.43 -36.71 20.88
CA PHE A 11 42.06 -35.40 20.59
C PHE A 11 42.11 -35.31 19.03
N ILE A 12 41.95 -34.10 18.44
CA ILE A 12 42.35 -33.59 17.09
C ILE A 12 41.91 -34.34 15.80
N LEU A 13 41.14 -33.64 14.93
CA LEU A 13 41.48 -33.13 13.57
C LEU A 13 40.22 -33.05 12.67
N LEU A 14 39.73 -31.83 12.41
CA LEU A 14 39.54 -31.30 11.05
C LEU A 14 39.03 -29.86 11.13
N SER A 15 39.86 -28.94 10.67
CA SER A 15 39.42 -27.69 10.09
C SER A 15 38.50 -27.99 8.89
N GLN A 16 37.21 -27.68 9.01
CA GLN A 16 36.40 -27.32 7.86
C GLN A 16 35.74 -25.98 8.13
N VAL A 17 36.20 -25.04 7.33
CA VAL A 17 35.56 -23.78 6.95
C VAL A 17 34.07 -23.99 6.80
N LEU A 18 33.28 -23.51 7.75
CA LEU A 18 31.91 -23.09 7.47
C LEU A 18 31.91 -21.57 7.51
N SER A 19 32.28 -20.99 6.37
CA SER A 19 31.78 -19.68 5.97
C SER A 19 30.29 -19.60 6.32
N PRO A 20 29.76 -18.46 6.80
CA PRO A 20 28.32 -18.31 6.87
C PRO A 20 27.83 -18.27 5.42
N VAL A 21 27.46 -19.43 4.88
CA VAL A 21 26.67 -19.48 3.66
C VAL A 21 25.33 -18.90 4.06
N SER A 22 25.15 -17.59 3.84
CA SER A 22 23.83 -16.98 3.79
C SER A 22 23.08 -17.74 2.70
N VAL A 23 22.16 -18.63 3.12
CA VAL A 23 21.30 -19.35 2.19
C VAL A 23 20.32 -18.31 1.66
N LYS A 24 20.62 -17.77 0.48
CA LYS A 24 19.74 -16.86 -0.27
C LYS A 24 18.39 -17.54 -0.44
N ALA A 25 17.32 -16.92 0.07
CA ALA A 25 16.01 -17.55 0.15
C ALA A 25 15.28 -17.53 -1.20
N GLN A 26 15.44 -18.59 -1.99
CA GLN A 26 14.61 -18.91 -3.14
C GLN A 26 13.63 -20.07 -2.83
N THR A 27 12.48 -20.09 -3.50
CA THR A 27 11.56 -21.23 -3.49
C THR A 27 12.16 -22.41 -4.24
N THR A 28 11.54 -23.59 -4.14
CA THR A 28 11.95 -24.79 -4.87
C THR A 28 11.93 -24.63 -6.39
N ASP A 29 11.12 -23.71 -6.91
CA ASP A 29 11.07 -23.37 -8.33
C ASP A 29 11.94 -22.16 -8.73
N GLY A 30 12.87 -21.75 -7.86
CA GLY A 30 13.87 -20.70 -8.13
C GLY A 30 13.36 -19.26 -7.95
N ARG A 31 12.09 -19.06 -7.58
CA ARG A 31 11.53 -17.73 -7.34
C ARG A 31 12.08 -17.10 -6.08
N LEU A 32 12.15 -15.77 -6.07
CA LEU A 32 12.35 -15.03 -4.84
C LEU A 32 11.13 -15.25 -3.94
N LYS A 33 11.38 -15.48 -2.65
CA LYS A 33 10.32 -15.74 -1.67
C LYS A 33 9.31 -14.58 -1.64
N GLY A 34 8.02 -14.91 -1.81
CA GLY A 34 6.92 -13.94 -1.83
C GLY A 34 6.64 -13.30 -3.19
N PHE A 35 7.45 -13.58 -4.21
CA PHE A 35 7.22 -13.11 -5.58
C PHE A 35 6.40 -14.12 -6.40
N ILE A 36 5.63 -13.60 -7.34
CA ILE A 36 4.89 -14.38 -8.34
C ILE A 36 5.48 -14.18 -9.74
N LYS A 37 5.23 -15.10 -10.66
CA LYS A 37 5.61 -14.94 -12.07
C LYS A 37 4.73 -13.91 -12.76
N SER A 38 5.34 -13.03 -13.54
CA SER A 38 4.61 -12.17 -14.48
C SER A 38 4.03 -13.02 -15.61
N PRO A 39 2.76 -12.82 -16.01
CA PRO A 39 2.16 -13.58 -17.12
C PRO A 39 2.61 -13.08 -18.50
N PHE A 40 3.28 -11.93 -18.60
CA PHE A 40 3.59 -11.30 -19.89
C PHE A 40 5.04 -11.40 -20.33
N PHE A 41 5.97 -11.42 -19.37
CA PHE A 41 7.40 -11.45 -19.62
C PHE A 41 8.09 -12.30 -18.55
N ASN A 42 9.30 -12.76 -18.84
CA ASN A 42 10.13 -13.52 -17.90
C ASN A 42 10.63 -12.62 -16.75
N GLU A 43 9.73 -12.33 -15.81
CA GLU A 43 9.87 -11.39 -14.69
C GLU A 43 9.12 -11.95 -13.48
N GLN A 44 9.50 -11.52 -12.28
CA GLN A 44 8.75 -11.81 -11.07
C GLN A 44 8.25 -10.50 -10.44
N ILE A 45 7.10 -10.56 -9.75
CA ILE A 45 6.38 -9.40 -9.24
C ILE A 45 6.04 -9.61 -7.77
N LEU A 46 6.16 -8.54 -6.98
CA LEU A 46 5.65 -8.44 -5.61
C LEU A 46 4.93 -7.09 -5.46
N ASN A 47 3.71 -7.10 -4.93
CA ASN A 47 2.96 -5.88 -4.62
C ASN A 47 2.64 -5.83 -3.14
N PHE A 48 2.64 -4.61 -2.60
CA PHE A 48 2.13 -4.34 -1.27
C PHE A 48 1.83 -2.85 -1.11
N SER A 49 1.09 -2.50 -0.08
CA SER A 49 0.96 -1.10 0.34
C SER A 49 1.83 -0.85 1.56
N PHE A 50 2.51 0.29 1.55
CA PHE A 50 3.18 0.87 2.69
C PHE A 50 2.25 1.93 3.28
N SER A 51 1.83 1.73 4.53
CA SER A 51 0.97 2.68 5.22
C SER A 51 1.77 3.87 5.75
N PRO A 52 1.23 5.10 5.65
CA PRO A 52 -0.01 5.45 4.96
C PRO A 52 0.15 5.58 3.44
N GLU A 53 -0.82 5.06 2.69
CA GLU A 53 -1.19 5.55 1.35
C GLU A 53 -0.13 5.44 0.22
N VAL A 54 0.84 4.52 0.32
CA VAL A 54 1.80 4.27 -0.79
C VAL A 54 1.70 2.84 -1.28
N ARG A 55 1.18 2.64 -2.49
CA ARG A 55 1.21 1.36 -3.20
C ARG A 55 2.59 1.15 -3.84
N ILE A 56 3.13 -0.05 -3.67
CA ILE A 56 4.44 -0.46 -4.18
C ILE A 56 4.28 -1.71 -5.04
N GLN A 57 4.88 -1.69 -6.22
CA GLN A 57 5.10 -2.87 -7.05
C GLN A 57 6.59 -3.03 -7.34
N ILE A 58 7.14 -4.19 -7.02
CA ILE A 58 8.52 -4.56 -7.28
C ILE A 58 8.52 -5.50 -8.48
N ASN A 59 9.21 -5.12 -9.54
CA ASN A 59 9.45 -5.94 -10.72
C ASN A 59 10.92 -6.38 -10.75
N VAL A 60 11.15 -7.69 -10.69
CA VAL A 60 12.49 -8.31 -10.71
C VAL A 60 12.68 -9.15 -11.99
N PRO A 61 13.92 -9.42 -12.40
CA PRO A 61 14.20 -10.41 -13.44
C PRO A 61 13.55 -11.78 -13.15
N GLY A 62 13.17 -12.51 -14.19
CA GLY A 62 12.66 -13.88 -14.07
C GLY A 62 13.67 -14.82 -13.41
N GLU A 63 13.25 -15.99 -12.95
CA GLU A 63 14.05 -16.85 -12.05
C GLU A 63 15.41 -17.21 -12.66
N ALA A 64 15.42 -17.60 -13.93
CA ALA A 64 16.65 -17.95 -14.65
C ALA A 64 17.54 -16.74 -14.99
N SER A 65 16.99 -15.52 -14.94
CA SER A 65 17.72 -14.28 -15.24
C SER A 65 18.24 -13.56 -14.00
N PHE A 66 17.68 -13.86 -12.83
CA PHE A 66 18.12 -13.31 -11.56
C PHE A 66 19.36 -14.06 -11.07
N ASP A 67 20.53 -13.44 -11.19
CA ASP A 67 21.79 -14.05 -10.75
C ASP A 67 22.01 -13.76 -9.28
N ILE A 68 21.83 -14.78 -8.44
CA ILE A 68 21.97 -14.63 -7.00
C ILE A 68 23.34 -14.08 -6.59
N ASN A 69 24.40 -14.26 -7.38
CA ASN A 69 25.76 -13.84 -7.05
C ASN A 69 26.07 -12.40 -7.46
N LYS A 70 25.21 -11.76 -8.26
CA LYS A 70 25.35 -10.36 -8.63
C LYS A 70 24.77 -9.43 -7.56
N PRO A 71 25.33 -8.21 -7.42
CA PRO A 71 24.68 -7.17 -6.63
C PRO A 71 23.28 -6.86 -7.20
N THR A 72 22.40 -6.32 -6.36
CA THR A 72 21.02 -6.00 -6.75
C THR A 72 20.79 -4.50 -6.72
N GLY A 73 20.55 -3.91 -7.89
CA GLY A 73 20.26 -2.48 -8.03
C GLY A 73 18.77 -2.22 -7.87
N LEU A 74 18.39 -1.61 -6.76
CA LEU A 74 17.01 -1.25 -6.40
C LEU A 74 16.68 0.14 -6.94
N ILE A 75 16.02 0.19 -8.09
CA ILE A 75 15.61 1.41 -8.78
C ILE A 75 14.25 1.84 -8.25
N PHE A 76 14.25 2.75 -7.28
CA PHE A 76 13.03 3.38 -6.77
C PHE A 76 12.56 4.40 -7.79
N PHE A 77 11.53 4.04 -8.56
CA PHE A 77 10.90 4.88 -9.56
C PHE A 77 9.60 5.45 -8.98
N ALA A 78 9.67 6.69 -8.51
CA ALA A 78 8.51 7.43 -8.06
C ALA A 78 7.70 7.98 -9.25
N LEU A 79 6.40 7.72 -9.25
CA LEU A 79 5.52 7.94 -10.39
C LEU A 79 5.24 9.43 -10.66
N PRO A 80 4.92 9.78 -11.91
CA PRO A 80 4.45 11.12 -12.25
C PRO A 80 3.04 11.40 -11.72
N ASN A 81 2.69 12.70 -11.68
CA ASN A 81 1.37 13.13 -11.23
C ASN A 81 0.28 12.58 -12.15
N GLY A 82 -0.79 12.04 -11.58
CA GLY A 82 -1.97 11.53 -12.30
C GLY A 82 -1.88 10.05 -12.71
N ASN A 83 -0.69 9.44 -12.68
CA ASN A 83 -0.52 8.08 -13.17
C ASN A 83 -0.67 7.01 -12.08
N THR A 84 -1.17 5.86 -12.50
CA THR A 84 -1.10 4.58 -11.76
C THR A 84 0.18 3.81 -12.09
N ILE A 85 0.51 2.80 -11.28
CA ILE A 85 1.60 1.85 -11.57
C ILE A 85 1.39 1.19 -12.93
N GLU A 86 0.16 0.75 -13.20
CA GLU A 86 -0.20 0.08 -14.45
C GLU A 86 0.02 1.01 -15.66
N GLN A 87 -0.48 2.24 -15.60
CA GLN A 87 -0.25 3.25 -16.66
C GLN A 87 1.25 3.56 -16.83
N THR A 88 2.04 3.53 -15.75
CA THR A 88 3.48 3.82 -15.80
C THR A 88 4.30 2.66 -16.38
N ILE A 89 3.93 1.42 -16.06
CA ILE A 89 4.50 0.22 -16.68
C ILE A 89 4.22 0.24 -18.19
N GLY A 90 2.99 0.62 -18.55
CA GLY A 90 2.52 0.80 -19.91
C GLY A 90 2.16 -0.52 -20.60
N LYS A 91 1.30 -0.41 -21.62
CA LYS A 91 0.92 -1.52 -22.51
C LYS A 91 0.64 -1.01 -23.91
N LYS A 92 0.54 -1.94 -24.87
CA LYS A 92 -0.01 -1.63 -26.19
C LYS A 92 -1.46 -1.16 -26.05
N LEU A 93 -1.83 -0.08 -26.73
CA LEU A 93 -3.20 0.43 -26.69
C LEU A 93 -4.15 -0.45 -27.49
N ALA A 94 -5.29 -0.74 -26.88
CA ALA A 94 -6.50 -1.25 -27.50
C ALA A 94 -7.56 -0.14 -27.60
N PRO A 95 -8.56 -0.26 -28.48
CA PRO A 95 -9.66 0.70 -28.56
C PRO A 95 -10.37 0.89 -27.21
N GLY A 96 -10.47 2.14 -26.75
CA GLY A 96 -11.11 2.49 -25.48
C GLY A 96 -10.16 2.56 -24.27
N ASP A 97 -8.89 2.17 -24.44
CA ASP A 97 -7.88 2.33 -23.38
C ASP A 97 -7.58 3.81 -23.09
N ASP A 98 -7.24 4.07 -21.82
CA ASP A 98 -6.70 5.35 -21.39
C ASP A 98 -5.34 5.59 -22.05
N TRP A 99 -5.18 6.75 -22.69
CA TRP A 99 -3.95 7.16 -23.38
C TRP A 99 -2.70 7.15 -22.47
N HIS A 100 -2.86 7.26 -21.14
CA HIS A 100 -1.73 7.20 -20.20
C HIS A 100 -0.94 5.89 -20.28
N PHE A 101 -1.53 4.80 -20.79
CA PHE A 101 -0.85 3.53 -20.98
C PHE A 101 0.27 3.56 -22.04
N ASP A 102 0.25 4.52 -22.98
CA ASP A 102 1.23 4.59 -24.08
C ASP A 102 2.29 5.69 -23.90
N ILE A 103 2.40 6.27 -22.71
CA ILE A 103 3.35 7.37 -22.48
C ILE A 103 4.70 6.86 -21.99
N GLN A 104 4.71 6.24 -20.82
CA GLN A 104 5.91 6.10 -20.00
C GLN A 104 6.69 4.83 -20.37
N HIS A 105 5.98 3.71 -20.51
CA HIS A 105 6.53 2.38 -20.80
C HIS A 105 7.74 2.01 -19.95
N ILE A 106 7.75 2.36 -18.66
CA ILE A 106 8.91 2.10 -17.80
C ILE A 106 9.19 0.59 -17.75
N GLY A 107 8.16 -0.26 -17.79
CA GLY A 107 8.36 -1.72 -17.88
C GLY A 107 9.15 -2.14 -19.12
N ALA A 108 8.83 -1.61 -20.29
CA ALA A 108 9.55 -1.91 -21.53
C ALA A 108 10.98 -1.33 -21.53
N GLN A 109 11.15 -0.10 -21.02
CA GLN A 109 12.45 0.53 -20.84
C GLN A 109 13.33 -0.24 -19.84
N THR A 110 12.77 -0.78 -18.76
CA THR A 110 13.46 -1.68 -17.82
C THR A 110 13.94 -2.95 -18.49
N ARG A 111 13.12 -3.57 -19.34
CA ARG A 111 13.51 -4.77 -20.11
C ARG A 111 14.66 -4.46 -21.06
N PHE A 112 14.64 -3.29 -21.70
CA PHE A 112 15.74 -2.82 -22.52
C PHE A 112 17.03 -2.68 -21.68
N LEU A 113 16.95 -2.01 -20.53
CA LEU A 113 18.08 -1.85 -19.61
C LEU A 113 18.63 -3.20 -19.14
N ARG A 114 17.77 -4.19 -18.82
CA ARG A 114 18.20 -5.56 -18.43
C ARG A 114 18.91 -6.31 -19.55
N ARG A 115 18.63 -6.01 -20.82
CA ARG A 115 19.38 -6.59 -21.96
C ARG A 115 20.80 -6.04 -22.05
N MET A 116 20.97 -4.77 -21.70
CA MET A 116 22.21 -4.02 -21.86
C MET A 116 23.09 -4.05 -20.62
N MET A 117 22.54 -3.70 -19.45
CA MET A 117 23.25 -3.59 -18.18
C MET A 117 23.29 -4.95 -17.48
N LYS A 118 24.45 -5.61 -17.52
CA LYS A 118 24.64 -6.97 -16.96
C LYS A 118 25.37 -7.01 -15.63
N ASP A 119 25.81 -5.88 -15.11
CA ASP A 119 26.66 -5.79 -13.92
C ASP A 119 25.91 -6.11 -12.61
N TYR A 120 24.59 -5.95 -12.61
CA TYR A 120 23.75 -6.16 -11.43
C TYR A 120 22.34 -6.62 -11.81
N ASN A 121 21.61 -7.20 -10.85
CA ASN A 121 20.19 -7.49 -11.00
C ASN A 121 19.39 -6.17 -10.96
N ALA A 122 18.94 -5.68 -12.11
CA ALA A 122 18.13 -4.46 -12.19
C ALA A 122 16.69 -4.72 -11.74
N VAL A 123 16.35 -4.27 -10.54
CA VAL A 123 15.03 -4.36 -9.91
C VAL A 123 14.38 -2.98 -9.92
N VAL A 124 13.15 -2.88 -10.44
CA VAL A 124 12.40 -1.61 -10.45
C VAL A 124 11.28 -1.66 -9.43
N ILE A 125 11.22 -0.62 -8.61
CA ILE A 125 10.24 -0.42 -7.55
C ILE A 125 9.37 0.77 -7.96
N TYR A 126 8.16 0.49 -8.41
CA TYR A 126 7.16 1.50 -8.73
C TYR A 126 6.49 2.00 -7.45
N LEU A 127 6.49 3.32 -7.24
CA LEU A 127 5.96 3.94 -6.03
C LEU A 127 4.82 4.90 -6.34
N GLN A 128 3.59 4.48 -6.05
CA GLN A 128 2.36 5.23 -6.28
C GLN A 128 1.77 5.69 -4.95
N THR A 129 1.53 6.98 -4.80
CA THR A 129 0.71 7.51 -3.69
C THR A 129 -0.77 7.40 -4.02
N ASP A 130 -1.65 7.29 -3.02
CA ASP A 130 -3.10 7.22 -3.25
C ASP A 130 -3.65 8.47 -3.97
N GLN A 131 -3.02 9.63 -3.74
CA GLN A 131 -3.35 10.87 -4.45
C GLN A 131 -2.83 10.91 -5.89
N LYS A 132 -2.07 9.91 -6.32
CA LYS A 132 -1.33 9.88 -7.59
C LYS A 132 -0.48 11.14 -7.76
N SER A 133 0.07 11.66 -6.67
CA SER A 133 0.88 12.88 -6.65
C SER A 133 1.77 12.91 -5.42
N TRP A 134 3.07 12.76 -5.64
CA TRP A 134 4.08 12.87 -4.58
C TRP A 134 4.11 14.26 -3.93
N PRO A 135 3.99 15.39 -4.66
CA PRO A 135 3.85 16.70 -4.04
C PRO A 135 2.64 16.81 -3.11
N SER A 136 1.46 16.33 -3.57
CA SER A 136 0.25 16.33 -2.73
C SER A 136 0.42 15.44 -1.51
N TRP A 137 0.97 14.23 -1.68
CA TRP A 137 1.24 13.32 -0.56
C TRP A 137 2.21 13.92 0.45
N ARG A 138 3.32 14.52 0.00
CA ARG A 138 4.30 15.21 0.87
C ARG A 138 3.67 16.35 1.65
N SER A 139 2.79 17.15 1.04
CA SER A 139 2.10 18.23 1.75
C SER A 139 1.15 17.73 2.85
N LYS A 140 0.65 16.50 2.74
CA LYS A 140 -0.24 15.88 3.72
C LYS A 140 0.49 15.11 4.82
N HIS A 141 1.77 14.79 4.62
CA HIS A 141 2.59 14.01 5.53
C HIS A 141 3.82 14.82 5.97
N PRO A 142 3.73 15.63 7.06
CA PRO A 142 4.89 16.39 7.56
C PRO A 142 6.10 15.50 7.90
N ASP A 143 5.85 14.24 8.26
CA ASP A 143 6.83 13.18 8.53
C ASP A 143 7.28 12.42 7.27
N ASN A 144 6.98 12.92 6.07
CA ASN A 144 7.28 12.29 4.77
C ASN A 144 8.73 11.80 4.65
N ALA A 145 9.69 12.51 5.23
CA ALA A 145 11.10 12.11 5.21
C ALA A 145 11.31 10.75 5.88
N ILE A 146 10.76 10.57 7.08
CA ILE A 146 10.85 9.32 7.85
C ILE A 146 10.11 8.21 7.11
N LEU A 147 8.90 8.48 6.61
CA LEU A 147 8.10 7.51 5.86
C LEU A 147 8.82 7.02 4.59
N VAL A 148 9.38 7.93 3.80
CA VAL A 148 10.15 7.59 2.59
C VAL A 148 11.40 6.79 2.94
N LYS A 149 12.13 7.16 4.00
CA LYS A 149 13.27 6.37 4.47
C LYS A 149 12.86 4.96 4.87
N ASN A 150 11.73 4.82 5.58
CA ASN A 150 11.21 3.51 5.99
C ASN A 150 10.81 2.66 4.78
N ILE A 151 10.25 3.26 3.72
CA ILE A 151 9.98 2.55 2.45
C ILE A 151 11.29 2.03 1.86
N VAL A 152 12.32 2.88 1.73
CA VAL A 152 13.62 2.50 1.18
C VAL A 152 14.25 1.37 2.00
N ASP A 153 14.26 1.49 3.33
CA ASP A 153 14.83 0.48 4.22
C ASP A 153 14.05 -0.84 4.19
N SER A 154 12.71 -0.78 4.13
CA SER A 154 11.87 -1.97 4.06
C SER A 154 12.10 -2.74 2.77
N VAL A 155 12.16 -2.04 1.63
CA VAL A 155 12.43 -2.69 0.33
C VAL A 155 13.87 -3.20 0.25
N LYS A 156 14.85 -2.43 0.73
CA LYS A 156 16.25 -2.88 0.81
C LYS A 156 16.38 -4.16 1.64
N ASN A 157 15.60 -4.28 2.72
CA ASN A 157 15.58 -5.46 3.57
C ASN A 157 15.02 -6.71 2.87
N ILE A 158 14.10 -6.59 1.91
CA ILE A 158 13.64 -7.71 1.07
C ILE A 158 14.84 -8.35 0.34
N PHE A 159 15.79 -7.52 -0.08
CA PHE A 159 16.95 -7.93 -0.87
C PHE A 159 18.25 -8.01 -0.06
N LYS A 160 18.19 -8.02 1.28
CA LYS A 160 19.39 -7.92 2.14
C LYS A 160 20.45 -8.99 1.85
N ASP A 161 20.04 -10.18 1.42
CA ASP A 161 20.91 -11.32 1.15
C ASP A 161 21.50 -11.29 -0.28
N TYR A 162 21.17 -10.26 -1.07
CA TYR A 162 21.53 -10.11 -2.48
C TYR A 162 22.34 -8.83 -2.76
N ASN A 163 23.13 -8.39 -1.77
CA ASN A 163 24.00 -7.19 -1.83
C ASN A 163 23.29 -5.98 -2.47
N PRO A 164 22.23 -5.45 -1.83
CA PRO A 164 21.39 -4.44 -2.44
C PRO A 164 22.03 -3.05 -2.39
N PHE A 165 21.92 -2.30 -3.47
CA PHE A 165 22.20 -0.88 -3.53
C PHE A 165 21.01 -0.12 -4.13
N VAL A 166 20.94 1.19 -3.91
CA VAL A 166 19.78 2.03 -4.22
C VAL A 166 20.08 2.98 -5.37
N ILE A 167 19.11 3.09 -6.27
CA ILE A 167 19.03 4.12 -7.31
C ILE A 167 17.73 4.90 -7.06
N LEU A 168 17.83 6.20 -6.82
CA LEU A 168 16.68 7.08 -6.60
C LEU A 168 16.32 7.80 -7.90
N THR A 169 15.10 7.61 -8.37
CA THR A 169 14.63 8.25 -9.60
C THR A 169 13.11 8.47 -9.60
N GLY A 170 12.64 9.25 -10.56
CA GLY A 170 11.23 9.46 -10.79
C GLY A 170 11.01 10.42 -11.92
N HIS A 171 9.77 10.43 -12.43
CA HIS A 171 9.33 11.40 -13.44
C HIS A 171 8.37 12.41 -12.82
N SER A 172 8.43 13.67 -13.26
CA SER A 172 7.49 14.71 -12.82
C SER A 172 7.41 14.79 -11.28
N GLY A 173 6.18 14.82 -10.75
CA GLY A 173 5.78 14.55 -9.37
C GLY A 173 6.77 13.74 -8.53
N GLY A 174 7.23 12.63 -9.11
CA GLY A 174 8.02 11.60 -8.44
C GLY A 174 9.33 12.08 -7.82
N GLY A 175 9.93 13.17 -8.31
CA GLY A 175 11.15 13.69 -7.70
C GLY A 175 10.98 14.11 -6.24
N GLY A 176 9.74 14.41 -5.82
CA GLY A 176 9.40 14.63 -4.42
C GLY A 176 9.84 13.48 -3.50
N PHE A 177 9.77 12.22 -3.94
CA PHE A 177 10.25 11.06 -3.18
C PHE A 177 11.76 11.18 -2.89
N THR A 178 12.56 11.48 -3.92
CA THR A 178 14.01 11.64 -3.80
C THR A 178 14.38 12.76 -2.84
N PHE A 179 13.70 13.91 -2.92
CA PHE A 179 13.96 15.03 -1.99
C PHE A 179 13.55 14.69 -0.55
N SER A 180 12.41 14.01 -0.35
CA SER A 180 12.00 13.52 0.97
C SER A 180 13.02 12.52 1.55
N PHE A 181 13.58 11.63 0.74
CA PHE A 181 14.66 10.75 1.18
C PHE A 181 15.91 11.54 1.62
N MET A 182 16.34 12.52 0.82
CA MET A 182 17.49 13.37 1.17
C MET A 182 17.25 14.21 2.43
N ASN A 183 16.00 14.56 2.75
CA ASN A 183 15.64 15.24 4.00
C ASN A 183 15.71 14.31 5.21
N ALA A 184 15.56 13.01 5.01
CA ALA A 184 15.55 12.01 6.08
C ALA A 184 16.95 11.61 6.59
N VAL A 185 17.99 12.06 5.91
CA VAL A 185 19.38 11.66 6.16
C VAL A 185 20.28 12.89 6.24
N ASP A 186 21.25 12.88 7.15
CA ASP A 186 22.22 13.98 7.27
C ASP A 186 23.18 14.00 6.06
N SER A 187 23.58 12.81 5.61
CA SER A 187 24.37 12.59 4.40
C SER A 187 23.76 11.47 3.57
N ILE A 188 23.88 11.56 2.24
CA ILE A 188 23.36 10.54 1.33
C ILE A 188 24.20 9.27 1.53
N PRO A 189 23.60 8.13 1.94
CA PRO A 189 24.35 6.92 2.26
C PRO A 189 25.11 6.32 1.08
N ASP A 190 26.24 5.67 1.33
CA ASP A 190 27.07 5.04 0.27
C ASP A 190 26.32 3.98 -0.54
N TYR A 191 25.33 3.30 0.05
CA TYR A 191 24.51 2.35 -0.70
C TYR A 191 23.65 3.02 -1.80
N VAL A 192 23.48 4.35 -1.79
CA VAL A 192 22.84 5.08 -2.89
C VAL A 192 23.88 5.33 -3.97
N LYS A 193 23.80 4.61 -5.09
CA LYS A 193 24.81 4.67 -6.17
C LYS A 193 24.44 5.62 -7.31
N ARG A 194 23.15 5.91 -7.48
CA ARG A 194 22.69 6.88 -8.48
C ARG A 194 21.49 7.67 -7.96
N ILE A 195 21.51 8.96 -8.24
CA ILE A 195 20.36 9.84 -8.12
C ILE A 195 20.10 10.38 -9.52
N SER A 196 18.87 10.21 -10.00
CA SER A 196 18.47 10.79 -11.27
C SER A 196 17.14 11.50 -11.22
N PHE A 197 17.07 12.61 -11.95
CA PHE A 197 15.86 13.39 -12.13
C PHE A 197 15.50 13.36 -13.61
N LEU A 198 14.40 12.70 -13.93
CA LEU A 198 13.79 12.73 -15.25
C LEU A 198 12.68 13.78 -15.19
N ASP A 199 12.99 15.02 -15.54
CA ASP A 199 12.05 16.14 -15.54
C ASP A 199 11.28 16.26 -14.21
N SER A 200 12.02 16.11 -13.09
CA SER A 200 11.45 15.89 -11.76
C SER A 200 12.18 16.62 -10.63
N ASP A 201 13.11 17.53 -10.93
CA ASP A 201 13.92 18.25 -9.95
C ASP A 201 13.31 19.59 -9.50
N TYR A 202 12.03 19.87 -9.80
CA TYR A 202 11.44 21.19 -9.54
C TYR A 202 11.37 21.58 -8.04
N ASN A 203 11.56 20.62 -7.13
CA ASN A 203 11.70 20.86 -5.69
C ASN A 203 13.13 21.17 -5.23
N TYR A 204 14.11 21.23 -6.14
CA TYR A 204 15.49 21.55 -5.80
C TYR A 204 15.62 22.99 -5.27
N ASP A 205 16.44 23.13 -4.25
CA ASP A 205 17.04 24.39 -3.82
C ASP A 205 18.48 24.12 -3.32
N ASP A 206 19.22 25.18 -3.04
CA ASP A 206 20.65 25.06 -2.71
C ASP A 206 20.94 24.36 -1.38
N THR A 207 19.92 24.09 -0.54
CA THR A 207 20.12 23.30 0.69
C THR A 207 20.48 21.85 0.38
N TYR A 208 20.06 21.31 -0.78
CA TYR A 208 20.43 19.98 -1.23
C TYR A 208 21.81 19.93 -1.90
N GLY A 209 22.29 21.06 -2.43
CA GLY A 209 23.52 21.14 -3.21
C GLY A 209 24.75 20.63 -2.45
N ARG A 210 24.87 20.99 -1.15
CA ARG A 210 25.97 20.50 -0.31
C ARG A 210 25.94 18.97 -0.13
N LYS A 211 24.77 18.38 0.11
CA LYS A 211 24.62 16.93 0.28
C LYS A 211 25.01 16.19 -1.01
N LEU A 212 24.54 16.67 -2.16
CA LEU A 212 24.88 16.12 -3.47
C LEU A 212 26.39 16.22 -3.75
N ALA A 213 27.00 17.38 -3.50
CA ALA A 213 28.44 17.57 -3.73
C ALA A 213 29.30 16.68 -2.83
N GLN A 214 28.95 16.55 -1.54
CA GLN A 214 29.64 15.66 -0.61
C GLN A 214 29.52 14.19 -1.03
N TRP A 215 28.31 13.76 -1.40
CA TRP A 215 28.05 12.41 -1.88
C TRP A 215 28.82 12.10 -3.17
N LEU A 216 28.81 12.98 -4.17
CA LEU A 216 29.56 12.78 -5.42
C LEU A 216 31.08 12.70 -5.21
N LYS A 217 31.61 13.39 -4.20
CA LYS A 217 33.03 13.34 -3.81
C LYS A 217 33.39 12.08 -3.02
N SER A 218 32.45 11.46 -2.31
CA SER A 218 32.76 10.36 -1.40
C SER A 218 33.05 9.03 -2.08
N SER A 219 32.61 8.83 -3.33
CA SER A 219 32.88 7.61 -4.10
C SER A 219 32.88 7.86 -5.60
N GLU A 220 33.72 7.13 -6.33
CA GLU A 220 33.68 7.05 -7.80
C GLU A 220 32.48 6.24 -8.32
N SER A 221 31.80 5.52 -7.46
CA SER A 221 30.59 4.75 -7.78
C SER A 221 29.29 5.59 -7.72
N HIS A 222 29.37 6.88 -7.43
CA HIS A 222 28.22 7.79 -7.31
C HIS A 222 27.98 8.59 -8.59
N PHE A 223 26.73 8.54 -9.08
CA PHE A 223 26.30 9.14 -10.36
C PHE A 223 25.10 10.07 -10.19
N LEU A 224 25.18 11.29 -10.73
CA LEU A 224 24.07 12.23 -10.82
C LEU A 224 23.67 12.42 -12.30
N SER A 225 22.42 12.12 -12.63
CA SER A 225 21.86 12.37 -13.97
C SER A 225 20.62 13.26 -13.88
N VAL A 226 20.59 14.37 -14.60
CA VAL A 226 19.44 15.28 -14.63
C VAL A 226 19.05 15.53 -16.07
N ILE A 227 17.78 15.32 -16.40
CA ILE A 227 17.19 15.66 -17.68
C ILE A 227 16.04 16.63 -17.43
N ALA A 228 16.03 17.74 -18.14
CA ALA A 228 14.91 18.68 -18.13
C ALA A 228 14.74 19.31 -19.53
N TYR A 229 13.56 19.84 -19.82
CA TYR A 229 13.34 20.68 -21.00
C TYR A 229 13.07 22.12 -20.60
N ASN A 230 13.14 23.04 -21.55
CA ASN A 230 12.78 24.44 -21.32
C ASN A 230 11.26 24.61 -21.17
N ASP A 231 10.77 24.24 -19.98
CA ASP A 231 9.39 24.37 -19.55
C ASP A 231 9.00 25.81 -19.20
N SER A 232 9.98 26.67 -18.89
CA SER A 232 9.80 28.09 -18.55
C SER A 232 9.13 28.94 -19.64
N ILE A 233 9.17 28.46 -20.89
CA ILE A 233 8.54 29.10 -22.06
C ILE A 233 7.45 28.24 -22.70
N ALA A 234 7.14 27.07 -22.12
CA ALA A 234 6.13 26.17 -22.66
C ALA A 234 4.72 26.74 -22.46
N LEU A 235 3.86 26.57 -23.49
CA LEU A 235 2.52 27.12 -23.51
C LEU A 235 1.46 26.01 -23.63
N TYR A 236 0.38 26.14 -22.86
CA TYR A 236 -0.87 25.40 -23.04
C TYR A 236 -1.98 26.39 -23.37
N ASN A 237 -2.62 26.23 -24.54
CA ASN A 237 -3.63 27.17 -25.03
C ASN A 237 -3.18 28.65 -24.96
N GLY A 238 -1.92 28.91 -25.32
CA GLY A 238 -1.31 30.25 -25.32
C GLY A 238 -0.89 30.77 -23.95
N LYS A 239 -1.11 30.04 -22.86
CA LYS A 239 -0.75 30.44 -21.49
C LYS A 239 0.47 29.66 -20.97
N PRO A 240 1.39 30.30 -20.23
CA PRO A 240 2.47 29.59 -19.56
C PRO A 240 1.96 28.48 -18.64
N ILE A 241 2.59 27.31 -18.69
CA ILE A 241 2.24 26.17 -17.81
C ILE A 241 2.95 26.22 -16.45
N VAL A 242 4.08 26.90 -16.38
CA VAL A 242 4.89 27.09 -15.17
C VAL A 242 5.41 28.52 -15.12
N SER A 243 5.75 29.01 -13.92
CA SER A 243 6.46 30.28 -13.79
C SER A 243 7.90 30.15 -14.26
N ALA A 244 8.56 31.28 -14.53
CA ALA A 244 9.95 31.31 -14.99
C ALA A 244 10.94 30.60 -14.03
N THR A 245 10.59 30.46 -12.76
CA THR A 245 11.42 29.84 -11.71
C THR A 245 10.82 28.56 -11.10
N GLY A 246 9.58 28.23 -11.48
CA GLY A 246 8.84 27.10 -10.92
C GLY A 246 9.13 25.77 -11.62
N GLY A 247 9.65 25.82 -12.85
CA GLY A 247 9.92 24.65 -13.68
C GLY A 247 11.29 23.99 -13.43
N THR A 248 11.43 22.79 -13.96
CA THR A 248 12.66 21.99 -13.97
C THR A 248 13.80 22.70 -14.69
N TRP A 249 13.52 23.45 -15.77
CA TRP A 249 14.54 24.22 -16.50
C TRP A 249 15.36 25.13 -15.59
N TYR A 250 14.66 25.91 -14.75
CA TYR A 250 15.29 26.84 -13.83
C TYR A 250 16.00 26.10 -12.70
N ARG A 251 15.35 25.08 -12.14
CA ARG A 251 15.84 24.31 -10.98
C ARG A 251 17.07 23.49 -11.32
N THR A 252 17.11 22.90 -12.51
CA THR A 252 18.29 22.21 -13.03
C THR A 252 19.46 23.17 -13.23
N LYS A 253 19.22 24.37 -13.78
CA LYS A 253 20.27 25.41 -13.92
C LYS A 253 20.78 25.90 -12.56
N MET A 254 19.88 26.04 -11.58
CA MET A 254 20.24 26.37 -10.20
C MET A 254 21.16 25.30 -9.61
N MET A 255 20.80 24.02 -9.74
CA MET A 255 21.62 22.88 -9.31
C MET A 255 22.99 22.87 -10.01
N GLN A 256 23.01 23.02 -11.34
CA GLN A 256 24.24 23.06 -12.12
C GLN A 256 25.17 24.20 -11.68
N LYS A 257 24.61 25.39 -11.45
CA LYS A 257 25.35 26.56 -10.97
C LYS A 257 25.96 26.32 -9.59
N TYR A 258 25.18 25.77 -8.66
CA TYR A 258 25.68 25.45 -7.32
C TYR A 258 26.83 24.43 -7.37
N LEU A 259 26.65 23.34 -8.13
CA LEU A 259 27.66 22.29 -8.27
C LEU A 259 28.92 22.75 -9.00
N SER A 260 28.85 23.81 -9.82
CA SER A 260 30.03 24.40 -10.47
C SER A 260 31.02 25.01 -9.47
N GLY A 261 30.58 25.33 -8.26
CA GLY A 261 31.48 25.73 -7.17
C GLY A 261 32.32 24.57 -6.61
N TYR A 262 31.99 23.32 -6.95
CA TYR A 262 32.64 22.11 -6.43
C TYR A 262 33.33 21.27 -7.51
N PHE A 263 32.85 21.37 -8.76
CA PHE A 263 33.30 20.54 -9.87
C PHE A 263 33.46 21.36 -11.14
N ASN A 264 34.47 21.03 -11.94
CA ASN A 264 34.68 21.64 -13.25
C ASN A 264 33.76 20.97 -14.28
N PHE A 265 32.88 21.76 -14.89
CA PHE A 265 31.97 21.30 -15.94
C PHE A 265 32.50 21.59 -17.33
N THR A 266 32.40 20.61 -18.22
CA THR A 266 32.44 20.81 -19.67
C THR A 266 31.02 21.05 -20.18
N VAL A 267 30.85 22.05 -21.04
CA VAL A 267 29.56 22.39 -21.66
C VAL A 267 29.61 22.05 -23.14
N GLN A 268 28.61 21.31 -23.62
CA GLN A 268 28.37 21.06 -25.03
C GLN A 268 26.96 21.54 -25.35
N ALA A 269 26.81 22.47 -26.30
CA ALA A 269 25.51 23.01 -26.67
C ALA A 269 25.32 22.98 -28.19
N ASP A 270 24.12 22.60 -28.62
CA ASP A 270 23.65 22.71 -29.99
C ASP A 270 22.25 23.37 -30.00
N THR A 271 21.57 23.39 -31.15
CA THR A 271 20.23 24.01 -31.28
C THR A 271 19.12 23.28 -30.53
N SER A 272 19.38 22.05 -30.08
CA SER A 272 18.40 21.17 -29.43
C SER A 272 18.70 20.92 -27.96
N PHE A 273 19.98 20.85 -27.58
CA PHE A 273 20.39 20.46 -26.23
C PHE A 273 21.57 21.28 -25.70
N ILE A 274 21.55 21.50 -24.39
CA ILE A 274 22.70 21.93 -23.60
C ILE A 274 23.07 20.79 -22.65
N LYS A 275 24.31 20.33 -22.71
CA LYS A 275 24.83 19.22 -21.91
C LYS A 275 25.96 19.71 -21.03
N TYR A 276 25.80 19.58 -19.72
CA TYR A 276 26.85 19.82 -18.73
C TYR A 276 27.37 18.47 -18.24
N THR A 277 28.68 18.28 -18.32
CA THR A 277 29.34 17.05 -17.87
C THR A 277 30.47 17.37 -16.90
N ALA A 278 30.55 16.66 -15.77
CA ALA A 278 31.66 16.76 -14.82
C ALA A 278 32.01 15.38 -14.25
N LEU A 279 33.15 15.28 -13.53
CA LEU A 279 33.65 14.04 -12.93
C LEU A 279 33.70 12.87 -13.91
N ASN A 280 34.33 13.07 -15.08
CA ASN A 280 34.47 12.04 -16.13
C ASN A 280 33.13 11.41 -16.55
N GLY A 281 32.04 12.19 -16.58
CA GLY A 281 30.71 11.70 -16.97
C GLY A 281 29.80 11.31 -15.82
N ARG A 282 30.33 11.19 -14.59
CA ARG A 282 29.52 10.82 -13.41
C ARG A 282 28.46 11.85 -13.04
N ILE A 283 28.68 13.11 -13.40
CA ILE A 283 27.64 14.15 -13.38
C ILE A 283 27.25 14.45 -14.82
N LYS A 284 25.99 14.22 -15.17
CA LYS A 284 25.44 14.49 -16.50
C LYS A 284 24.13 15.26 -16.38
N ILE A 285 24.11 16.49 -16.87
CA ILE A 285 22.91 17.33 -16.91
C ILE A 285 22.59 17.62 -18.37
N ILE A 286 21.39 17.24 -18.83
CA ILE A 286 20.93 17.40 -20.21
C ILE A 286 19.68 18.29 -20.20
N LEU A 287 19.80 19.46 -20.80
CA LEU A 287 18.74 20.43 -20.95
C LEU A 287 18.26 20.46 -22.40
N LYS A 288 16.98 20.21 -22.64
CA LYS A 288 16.38 20.31 -23.98
C LYS A 288 15.83 21.70 -24.24
N GLU A 289 16.29 22.34 -25.31
CA GLU A 289 15.72 23.60 -25.79
C GLU A 289 14.31 23.41 -26.36
N ASN A 290 13.49 24.45 -26.25
CA ASN A 290 12.06 24.41 -26.61
C ASN A 290 11.64 25.61 -27.49
N PRO A 291 12.26 25.83 -28.67
CA PRO A 291 11.93 26.97 -29.52
C PRO A 291 10.46 26.97 -29.98
N GLY A 292 9.86 25.78 -30.08
CA GLY A 292 8.44 25.61 -30.41
C GLY A 292 7.47 25.84 -29.24
N ARG A 293 7.96 26.13 -28.01
CA ARG A 293 7.14 26.35 -26.81
C ARG A 293 6.15 25.22 -26.50
N GLN A 294 6.54 23.98 -26.81
CA GLN A 294 5.72 22.78 -26.68
C GLN A 294 5.76 22.21 -25.25
N ILE A 295 4.78 21.38 -24.92
CA ILE A 295 4.79 20.58 -23.69
C ILE A 295 5.53 19.27 -23.98
N LEU A 296 6.80 19.20 -23.58
CA LEU A 296 7.67 18.04 -23.84
C LEU A 296 7.80 17.11 -22.63
N HIS A 297 7.04 17.40 -21.56
CA HIS A 297 7.10 16.75 -20.27
C HIS A 297 7.07 15.21 -20.33
N THR A 298 6.11 14.67 -21.09
CA THR A 298 5.93 13.22 -21.30
C THR A 298 6.75 12.69 -22.47
N VAL A 299 6.97 13.53 -23.50
CA VAL A 299 7.74 13.19 -24.71
C VAL A 299 9.17 12.77 -24.37
N GLN A 300 9.82 13.45 -23.41
CA GLN A 300 11.18 13.09 -23.00
C GLN A 300 11.27 11.66 -22.45
N VAL A 301 10.27 11.20 -21.69
CA VAL A 301 10.28 9.84 -21.14
C VAL A 301 9.98 8.81 -22.20
N GLU A 302 8.99 9.10 -23.03
CA GLU A 302 8.61 8.29 -24.17
C GLU A 302 9.81 8.05 -25.09
N LEU A 303 10.60 9.09 -25.38
CA LEU A 303 11.77 9.02 -26.24
C LEU A 303 13.05 8.67 -25.48
N ASN A 304 12.99 7.54 -24.78
CA ASN A 304 14.10 6.86 -24.10
C ASN A 304 14.66 7.59 -22.86
N GLY A 305 13.88 8.49 -22.24
CA GLY A 305 14.35 9.31 -21.11
C GLY A 305 14.74 8.51 -19.87
N PHE A 306 14.01 7.44 -19.54
CA PHE A 306 14.37 6.57 -18.41
C PHE A 306 15.60 5.72 -18.73
N ILE A 307 15.73 5.23 -19.97
CA ILE A 307 16.97 4.56 -20.41
C ILE A 307 18.16 5.51 -20.27
N GLN A 308 18.04 6.75 -20.76
CA GLN A 308 19.10 7.75 -20.71
C GLN A 308 19.52 8.10 -19.28
N THR A 309 18.58 8.32 -18.35
CA THR A 309 18.94 8.67 -16.96
C THR A 309 19.65 7.52 -16.23
N MET A 310 19.30 6.27 -16.54
CA MET A 310 19.93 5.09 -15.95
C MET A 310 21.32 4.80 -16.51
N SER A 311 21.52 5.01 -17.81
CA SER A 311 22.79 4.73 -18.49
C SER A 311 23.79 5.88 -18.45
N SER A 312 23.35 7.12 -18.19
CA SER A 312 24.22 8.32 -18.23
C SER A 312 25.48 8.15 -17.38
N GLY A 313 26.65 8.44 -17.97
CA GLY A 313 27.95 8.31 -17.33
C GLY A 313 28.50 6.88 -17.24
N THR A 314 27.78 5.88 -17.78
CA THR A 314 28.23 4.48 -17.84
C THR A 314 28.67 4.10 -19.25
N PRO A 315 29.41 2.98 -19.44
CA PRO A 315 29.73 2.46 -20.77
C PRO A 315 28.51 2.13 -21.65
N TYR A 316 27.31 2.09 -21.06
CA TYR A 316 26.06 1.79 -21.76
C TYR A 316 25.32 3.02 -22.29
N GLU A 317 25.81 4.24 -22.02
CA GLU A 317 25.21 5.47 -22.56
C GLU A 317 25.24 5.45 -24.10
N GLY A 318 24.07 5.54 -24.74
CA GLY A 318 23.92 5.47 -26.20
C GLY A 318 24.03 4.07 -26.82
N ALA A 319 24.15 3.00 -26.03
CA ALA A 319 24.24 1.64 -26.56
C ALA A 319 22.87 1.13 -27.06
N GLY A 320 22.66 1.16 -28.38
CA GLY A 320 21.44 0.64 -29.01
C GLY A 320 20.21 1.55 -28.89
N TYR A 321 20.39 2.81 -28.47
CA TYR A 321 19.33 3.83 -28.43
C TYR A 321 19.92 5.22 -28.62
N SER A 322 19.07 6.20 -28.98
CA SER A 322 19.40 7.62 -28.91
C SER A 322 18.39 8.33 -28.03
N TYR A 323 18.85 9.17 -27.10
CA TYR A 323 17.96 10.05 -26.33
C TYR A 323 17.23 10.99 -27.29
N PHE A 324 15.91 11.13 -27.10
CA PHE A 324 15.03 11.89 -27.99
C PHE A 324 14.93 11.35 -29.43
N GLY A 325 15.42 10.12 -29.69
CA GLY A 325 15.21 9.36 -30.91
C GLY A 325 13.99 8.43 -30.82
N SER A 326 13.80 7.55 -31.80
CA SER A 326 12.72 6.55 -31.79
C SER A 326 12.76 5.66 -30.54
N ARG A 327 11.58 5.20 -30.08
CA ARG A 327 11.46 4.29 -28.93
C ARG A 327 12.32 3.04 -29.16
N ALA A 328 13.35 2.83 -28.34
CA ALA A 328 14.28 1.69 -28.46
C ALA A 328 13.72 0.37 -27.90
N TYR A 329 12.51 0.42 -27.35
CA TYR A 329 11.90 -0.64 -26.55
C TYR A 329 10.52 -1.06 -27.08
N THR A 330 10.15 -0.68 -28.29
CA THR A 330 8.81 -0.94 -28.88
C THR A 330 8.42 -2.43 -28.80
N ASP A 331 9.35 -3.33 -29.10
CA ASP A 331 9.10 -4.78 -29.06
C ASP A 331 9.04 -5.38 -27.63
N LEU A 332 9.31 -4.55 -26.62
CA LEU A 332 9.31 -4.92 -25.19
C LEU A 332 8.08 -4.40 -24.44
N ILE A 333 7.16 -3.74 -25.15
CA ILE A 333 5.89 -3.29 -24.62
C ILE A 333 4.96 -4.50 -24.47
N GLN A 334 4.43 -4.70 -23.26
CA GLN A 334 3.50 -5.78 -22.95
C GLN A 334 2.15 -5.58 -23.64
N ALA A 335 1.52 -6.69 -24.00
CA ALA A 335 0.20 -6.68 -24.63
C ALA A 335 -0.86 -6.11 -23.68
N GLU A 336 -0.78 -6.47 -22.39
CA GLU A 336 -1.70 -6.02 -21.35
C GLU A 336 -0.96 -5.69 -20.06
N VAL A 337 -1.60 -4.99 -19.14
CA VAL A 337 -1.13 -4.81 -17.76
C VAL A 337 -1.85 -5.78 -16.82
N TYR A 338 -1.15 -6.21 -15.78
CA TYR A 338 -1.66 -7.17 -14.80
C TYR A 338 -1.78 -6.48 -13.46
N VAL A 339 -2.96 -6.62 -12.86
CA VAL A 339 -3.17 -6.33 -11.44
C VAL A 339 -3.25 -7.69 -10.76
N PRO A 340 -2.13 -8.24 -10.25
CA PRO A 340 -2.23 -9.44 -9.44
C PRO A 340 -3.14 -9.17 -8.27
N LYS A 341 -4.08 -10.08 -8.05
CA LYS A 341 -4.95 -10.12 -6.89
C LYS A 341 -4.12 -10.57 -5.66
N MET A 342 -3.30 -9.66 -5.17
CA MET A 342 -2.54 -9.84 -3.92
C MET A 342 -3.13 -8.96 -2.83
N LEU A 343 -3.08 -9.45 -1.59
CA LEU A 343 -3.34 -8.60 -0.43
C LEU A 343 -2.26 -7.52 -0.38
N ASN A 344 -2.66 -6.28 -0.16
CA ASN A 344 -1.76 -5.12 -0.04
C ASN A 344 -1.03 -5.13 1.31
N LEU A 345 -0.24 -6.17 1.58
CA LEU A 345 0.47 -6.36 2.83
C LEU A 345 1.97 -6.24 2.62
N PRO A 346 2.69 -5.40 3.40
CA PRO A 346 4.14 -5.33 3.30
C PRO A 346 4.76 -6.69 3.61
N PRO A 347 5.98 -6.98 3.13
CA PRO A 347 6.69 -8.21 3.45
C PRO A 347 6.89 -8.36 4.96
N ARG A 348 6.86 -9.59 5.45
CA ARG A 348 7.10 -9.87 6.87
C ARG A 348 8.55 -9.51 7.22
N SER A 349 8.74 -8.69 8.25
CA SER A 349 10.07 -8.43 8.79
C SER A 349 10.63 -9.69 9.46
N LEU A 350 11.95 -9.89 9.37
CA LEU A 350 12.61 -11.02 10.05
C LEU A 350 12.61 -10.87 11.57
N ASN A 351 12.49 -9.64 12.07
CA ASN A 351 12.40 -9.34 13.49
C ASN A 351 10.95 -9.34 14.00
N SER A 352 9.97 -9.64 13.14
CA SER A 352 8.57 -9.74 13.55
C SER A 352 8.36 -10.91 14.52
N LEU A 353 7.45 -10.72 15.48
CA LEU A 353 7.12 -11.73 16.47
C LEU A 353 6.63 -13.03 15.79
N THR A 354 6.97 -14.17 16.39
CA THR A 354 6.33 -15.44 16.01
C THR A 354 4.89 -15.48 16.56
N GLY A 355 4.06 -16.41 16.06
CA GLY A 355 2.69 -16.55 16.56
C GLY A 355 2.65 -16.86 18.06
N SER A 356 3.53 -17.75 18.52
CA SER A 356 3.64 -18.09 19.95
C SER A 356 4.09 -16.88 20.79
N ALA A 357 5.09 -16.12 20.33
CA ALA A 357 5.57 -14.93 21.04
C ALA A 357 4.49 -13.81 21.09
N PHE A 358 3.76 -13.63 19.99
CA PHE A 358 2.62 -12.70 19.95
C PHE A 358 1.55 -13.09 20.97
N MET A 359 1.14 -14.36 21.01
CA MET A 359 0.12 -14.82 21.96
C MET A 359 0.57 -14.63 23.42
N GLN A 360 1.85 -14.87 23.74
CA GLN A 360 2.38 -14.59 25.07
C GLN A 360 2.32 -13.09 25.43
N LYS A 361 2.61 -12.21 24.47
CA LYS A 361 2.55 -10.75 24.65
C LYS A 361 1.14 -10.27 24.98
N VAL A 362 0.12 -10.81 24.29
CA VAL A 362 -1.26 -10.30 24.40
C VAL A 362 -2.12 -11.03 25.44
N GLN A 363 -1.61 -12.08 26.09
CA GLN A 363 -2.42 -12.96 26.95
C GLN A 363 -3.14 -12.27 28.11
N TYR A 364 -2.59 -11.17 28.62
CA TYR A 364 -3.13 -10.40 29.75
C TYR A 364 -3.63 -9.00 29.34
N MET A 365 -3.69 -8.72 28.03
CA MET A 365 -4.18 -7.44 27.52
C MET A 365 -5.70 -7.37 27.57
N THR A 366 -6.24 -6.15 27.69
CA THR A 366 -7.67 -5.91 27.44
C THR A 366 -8.02 -6.15 25.97
N PHE A 367 -9.31 -6.25 25.67
CA PHE A 367 -9.79 -6.35 24.28
C PHE A 367 -9.20 -5.23 23.40
N GLU A 368 -9.31 -3.98 23.81
CA GLU A 368 -8.85 -2.81 23.04
C GLU A 368 -7.34 -2.81 22.80
N GLN A 369 -6.56 -3.17 23.83
CA GLN A 369 -5.11 -3.30 23.73
C GLN A 369 -4.72 -4.43 22.76
N ARG A 370 -5.40 -5.58 22.86
CA ARG A 370 -5.17 -6.73 21.97
C ARG A 370 -5.53 -6.38 20.52
N GLU A 371 -6.68 -5.76 20.27
CA GLU A 371 -7.10 -5.35 18.92
C GLU A 371 -6.10 -4.36 18.29
N THR A 372 -5.59 -3.42 19.09
CA THR A 372 -4.54 -2.48 18.66
C THR A 372 -3.26 -3.21 18.26
N GLU A 373 -2.82 -4.17 19.08
CA GLU A 373 -1.62 -4.95 18.84
C GLU A 373 -1.76 -5.91 17.64
N ILE A 374 -2.93 -6.52 17.46
CA ILE A 374 -3.29 -7.32 16.27
C ILE A 374 -3.18 -6.45 15.02
N TYR A 375 -3.82 -5.27 15.03
CA TYR A 375 -3.77 -4.34 13.91
C TYR A 375 -2.33 -3.98 13.56
N ASN A 376 -1.52 -3.62 14.56
CA ASN A 376 -0.13 -3.20 14.38
C ASN A 376 0.76 -4.28 13.77
N GLU A 377 0.62 -5.54 14.19
CA GLU A 377 1.44 -6.63 13.65
C GLU A 377 1.03 -6.98 12.22
N ILE A 378 -0.27 -7.10 11.95
CA ILE A 378 -0.76 -7.46 10.62
C ILE A 378 -0.54 -6.32 9.63
N SER A 379 -0.74 -5.06 10.03
CA SER A 379 -0.47 -3.89 9.17
C SER A 379 1.00 -3.77 8.77
N LYS A 380 1.92 -4.30 9.59
CA LYS A 380 3.36 -4.40 9.29
C LYS A 380 3.73 -5.68 8.51
N GLY A 381 2.75 -6.48 8.10
CA GLY A 381 2.97 -7.68 7.33
C GLY A 381 3.39 -8.89 8.17
N ASN A 382 3.19 -8.90 9.49
CA ASN A 382 3.48 -10.09 10.29
C ASN A 382 2.40 -11.17 10.14
N ILE A 383 2.29 -11.73 8.94
CA ILE A 383 1.47 -12.90 8.63
C ILE A 383 2.34 -13.99 7.97
N PRO A 384 1.97 -15.27 8.10
CA PRO A 384 2.61 -16.36 7.37
C PRO A 384 2.59 -16.16 5.85
N ASP A 385 3.63 -16.64 5.16
CA ASP A 385 3.76 -16.49 3.71
C ASP A 385 2.70 -17.28 2.95
N PHE A 386 2.24 -18.42 3.50
CA PHE A 386 1.19 -19.21 2.87
C PHE A 386 -0.15 -18.45 2.80
N LEU A 387 -0.42 -17.50 3.70
CA LEU A 387 -1.63 -16.66 3.68
C LEU A 387 -1.54 -15.52 2.65
N ARG A 388 -0.35 -15.24 2.11
CA ARG A 388 -0.15 -14.18 1.10
C ARG A 388 -0.54 -14.63 -0.30
N ASN A 389 -0.52 -15.94 -0.54
CA ASN A 389 -0.90 -16.54 -1.80
C ASN A 389 -2.39 -16.91 -1.71
N LEU A 390 -3.25 -16.06 -2.28
CA LEU A 390 -4.67 -16.36 -2.33
C LEU A 390 -4.94 -17.55 -3.27
N VAL A 391 -5.96 -18.33 -2.94
CA VAL A 391 -6.46 -19.41 -3.77
C VAL A 391 -7.57 -18.86 -4.65
N THR A 392 -7.44 -19.04 -5.97
CA THR A 392 -8.49 -18.68 -6.92
C THR A 392 -9.56 -19.77 -6.94
N VAL A 393 -10.79 -19.38 -6.66
CA VAL A 393 -11.98 -20.21 -6.82
C VAL A 393 -12.70 -19.76 -8.09
N SER A 394 -12.96 -20.72 -8.98
CA SER A 394 -13.77 -20.55 -10.18
C SER A 394 -15.00 -21.43 -10.05
N THR A 395 -16.18 -20.81 -9.94
CA THR A 395 -17.44 -21.47 -9.58
C THR A 395 -18.61 -20.93 -10.42
N THR A 396 -19.77 -21.57 -10.30
CA THR A 396 -21.04 -21.06 -10.81
C THR A 396 -21.99 -20.83 -9.64
N LEU A 397 -22.45 -19.59 -9.47
CA LEU A 397 -23.40 -19.23 -8.42
C LEU A 397 -24.75 -18.83 -9.01
N LYS A 398 -25.83 -19.21 -8.34
CA LYS A 398 -27.20 -18.85 -8.74
C LYS A 398 -27.63 -17.54 -8.10
N ASP A 399 -28.20 -16.61 -8.84
CA ASP A 399 -28.86 -15.43 -8.26
C ASP A 399 -30.21 -15.78 -7.57
N ALA A 400 -30.93 -14.78 -7.06
CA ALA A 400 -32.25 -14.98 -6.44
C ALA A 400 -33.34 -15.47 -7.42
N ALA A 401 -33.17 -15.26 -8.73
CA ALA A 401 -34.06 -15.77 -9.78
C ALA A 401 -33.69 -17.21 -10.22
N GLY A 402 -32.58 -17.76 -9.71
CA GLY A 402 -32.08 -19.08 -10.06
C GLY A 402 -31.19 -19.10 -11.30
N LEU A 403 -30.84 -17.93 -11.86
CA LEU A 403 -29.95 -17.79 -13.01
C LEU A 403 -28.50 -18.08 -12.59
N ASN A 404 -27.79 -18.87 -13.40
CA ASN A 404 -26.39 -19.18 -13.18
C ASN A 404 -25.48 -18.05 -13.65
N HIS A 405 -24.50 -17.67 -12.82
CA HIS A 405 -23.44 -16.73 -13.13
C HIS A 405 -22.08 -17.38 -12.95
N SER A 406 -21.17 -17.15 -13.88
CA SER A 406 -19.76 -17.55 -13.74
C SER A 406 -19.10 -16.60 -12.77
N VAL A 407 -18.52 -17.12 -11.68
CA VAL A 407 -17.91 -16.29 -10.63
C VAL A 407 -16.48 -16.76 -10.37
N ILE A 408 -15.52 -15.81 -10.41
CA ILE A 408 -14.12 -16.06 -10.08
C ILE A 408 -13.68 -15.07 -8.99
N TYR A 409 -13.28 -15.59 -7.84
CA TYR A 409 -12.79 -14.79 -6.72
C TYR A 409 -11.59 -15.46 -6.06
N ASP A 410 -10.82 -14.66 -5.33
CA ASP A 410 -9.63 -15.14 -4.64
C ASP A 410 -9.86 -15.07 -3.13
N VAL A 411 -9.44 -16.12 -2.42
CA VAL A 411 -9.68 -16.28 -0.99
C VAL A 411 -8.39 -16.67 -0.27
N ALA A 412 -8.22 -16.17 0.96
CA ALA A 412 -7.13 -16.62 1.81
C ALA A 412 -7.26 -18.14 2.07
N PRO A 413 -6.18 -18.92 1.91
CA PRO A 413 -6.24 -20.38 2.05
C PRO A 413 -6.66 -20.84 3.45
N ASP A 414 -6.40 -20.02 4.46
CA ASP A 414 -6.80 -20.23 5.85
C ASP A 414 -7.22 -18.88 6.49
N TYR A 415 -7.63 -18.93 7.75
CA TYR A 415 -7.97 -17.76 8.55
C TYR A 415 -6.74 -16.92 8.88
N LEU A 416 -6.94 -15.60 9.02
CA LEU A 416 -5.89 -14.64 9.32
C LEU A 416 -5.07 -15.07 10.56
N ALA A 417 -3.75 -15.05 10.43
CA ALA A 417 -2.82 -15.52 11.44
C ALA A 417 -1.63 -14.56 11.58
N ILE A 418 -1.05 -14.49 12.78
CA ILE A 418 0.21 -13.78 13.03
C ILE A 418 1.33 -14.80 13.21
N GLY A 419 2.49 -14.53 12.60
CA GLY A 419 3.70 -15.36 12.73
C GLY A 419 4.35 -15.71 11.39
N SER A 420 5.15 -16.78 11.39
CA SER A 420 5.82 -17.32 10.20
C SER A 420 5.17 -18.64 9.75
N ASN A 421 5.60 -19.23 8.63
CA ASN A 421 5.13 -20.57 8.24
C ASN A 421 5.47 -21.66 9.29
N GLN A 422 6.49 -21.41 10.13
CA GLN A 422 6.97 -22.36 11.14
C GLN A 422 6.30 -22.16 12.51
N ASP A 423 5.95 -20.93 12.88
CA ASP A 423 5.31 -20.61 14.16
C ASP A 423 4.31 -19.47 13.95
N PHE A 424 3.04 -19.85 13.86
CA PHE A 424 1.91 -18.95 13.71
C PHE A 424 0.73 -19.34 14.59
N CYS A 425 -0.14 -18.36 14.83
CA CYS A 425 -1.41 -18.59 15.48
C CYS A 425 -2.52 -17.87 14.72
N ARG A 426 -3.62 -18.57 14.42
CA ARG A 426 -4.85 -17.96 13.88
C ARG A 426 -5.42 -17.00 14.91
N ILE A 427 -5.81 -15.80 14.49
CA ILE A 427 -6.14 -14.70 15.40
C ILE A 427 -7.66 -14.42 15.40
N PRO A 428 -8.39 -14.90 16.43
CA PRO A 428 -9.70 -14.34 16.77
C PRO A 428 -9.57 -12.83 17.05
N MET A 429 -10.43 -12.01 16.44
CA MET A 429 -10.47 -10.56 16.63
C MET A 429 -11.88 -10.01 16.41
N GLY A 430 -12.10 -8.76 16.81
CA GLY A 430 -13.37 -8.06 16.60
C GLY A 430 -13.59 -7.69 15.12
N PRO A 431 -14.85 -7.52 14.69
CA PRO A 431 -15.20 -7.23 13.31
C PRO A 431 -14.74 -5.84 12.86
N ILE A 432 -14.60 -4.88 13.78
CA ILE A 432 -14.11 -3.53 13.47
C ILE A 432 -12.63 -3.58 13.07
N THR A 433 -11.79 -4.28 13.83
CA THR A 433 -10.37 -4.48 13.48
C THR A 433 -10.22 -5.30 12.22
N ALA A 434 -11.02 -6.37 12.07
CA ALA A 434 -11.06 -7.17 10.84
C ALA A 434 -11.42 -6.31 9.62
N GLN A 435 -12.41 -5.43 9.71
CA GLN A 435 -12.79 -4.51 8.63
C GLN A 435 -11.68 -3.51 8.32
N ARG A 436 -11.04 -2.92 9.35
CA ARG A 436 -9.92 -2.00 9.16
C ARG A 436 -8.75 -2.67 8.44
N LEU A 437 -8.43 -3.91 8.82
CA LEU A 437 -7.40 -4.71 8.16
C LEU A 437 -7.80 -5.06 6.73
N ALA A 438 -9.04 -5.51 6.50
CA ALA A 438 -9.54 -5.81 5.16
C ALA A 438 -9.41 -4.59 4.23
N ASN A 439 -9.86 -3.41 4.69
CA ASN A 439 -9.73 -2.16 3.95
C ASN A 439 -8.26 -1.80 3.66
N LEU A 440 -7.39 -1.90 4.67
CA LEU A 440 -5.96 -1.61 4.55
C LEU A 440 -5.30 -2.49 3.47
N ILE A 441 -5.67 -3.76 3.42
CA ILE A 441 -4.98 -4.76 2.58
C ILE A 441 -5.71 -5.04 1.26
N GLY A 442 -6.72 -4.24 0.89
CA GLY A 442 -7.45 -4.41 -0.37
C GLY A 442 -8.32 -5.67 -0.43
N ALA A 443 -8.77 -6.15 0.73
CA ALA A 443 -9.60 -7.32 0.89
C ALA A 443 -11.04 -6.97 1.31
N ALA A 444 -11.90 -7.99 1.32
CA ALA A 444 -13.23 -7.95 1.88
C ALA A 444 -13.48 -9.16 2.78
N MET A 445 -14.45 -9.02 3.70
CA MET A 445 -15.01 -10.17 4.43
C MET A 445 -16.07 -10.86 3.55
N PRO A 446 -16.15 -12.20 3.58
CA PRO A 446 -17.12 -12.93 2.77
C PRO A 446 -18.56 -12.75 3.30
N THR A 447 -19.53 -13.08 2.45
CA THR A 447 -20.92 -13.31 2.87
C THR A 447 -21.10 -14.76 3.32
N SER A 448 -22.23 -15.09 3.94
CA SER A 448 -22.59 -16.48 4.23
C SER A 448 -22.62 -17.38 2.97
N LYS A 449 -23.00 -16.82 1.82
CA LYS A 449 -23.01 -17.57 0.55
C LYS A 449 -21.60 -17.94 0.10
N LEU A 450 -20.67 -16.99 0.18
CA LEU A 450 -19.27 -17.24 -0.18
C LEU A 450 -18.61 -18.17 0.84
N VAL A 451 -18.96 -18.09 2.13
CA VAL A 451 -18.44 -19.03 3.14
C VAL A 451 -18.81 -20.49 2.82
N ASP A 452 -20.03 -20.76 2.35
CA ASP A 452 -20.40 -22.10 1.87
C ASP A 452 -19.64 -22.51 0.59
N ASP A 453 -19.51 -21.60 -0.37
CA ASP A 453 -18.82 -21.88 -1.63
C ASP A 453 -17.31 -22.12 -1.40
N ILE A 454 -16.68 -21.36 -0.51
CA ILE A 454 -15.30 -21.57 -0.05
C ILE A 454 -15.16 -22.96 0.56
N TYR A 455 -16.09 -23.37 1.42
CA TYR A 455 -16.07 -24.70 2.02
C TYR A 455 -16.18 -25.80 0.94
N ALA A 456 -17.12 -25.66 0.00
CA ALA A 456 -17.30 -26.62 -1.09
C ALA A 456 -16.01 -26.83 -1.90
N HIS A 457 -15.29 -25.74 -2.19
CA HIS A 457 -14.03 -25.73 -2.95
C HIS A 457 -12.78 -25.99 -2.09
N SER A 458 -12.91 -26.13 -0.77
CA SER A 458 -11.77 -26.43 0.09
C SER A 458 -11.21 -27.81 -0.21
N GLU A 459 -9.92 -27.88 -0.51
CA GLU A 459 -9.13 -29.10 -0.70
C GLU A 459 -9.04 -29.89 0.61
N VAL A 460 -8.87 -29.18 1.73
CA VAL A 460 -8.76 -29.77 3.06
C VAL A 460 -10.01 -29.41 3.86
N LYS A 461 -10.90 -30.39 4.06
CA LYS A 461 -12.12 -30.23 4.86
C LYS A 461 -11.90 -30.86 6.23
N LEU A 462 -11.87 -30.04 7.27
CA LEU A 462 -11.60 -30.46 8.64
C LEU A 462 -12.87 -30.45 9.49
N ALA A 463 -12.89 -31.24 10.55
CA ALA A 463 -14.01 -31.28 11.46
C ALA A 463 -13.95 -30.09 12.43
N PRO A 464 -15.09 -29.51 12.82
CA PRO A 464 -15.14 -28.51 13.89
C PRO A 464 -14.60 -29.05 15.23
N VAL A 465 -13.56 -28.41 15.77
CA VAL A 465 -13.08 -28.68 17.14
C VAL A 465 -13.90 -27.83 18.12
N THR A 466 -14.56 -28.47 19.09
CA THR A 466 -15.45 -27.80 20.05
C THR A 466 -14.96 -27.97 21.49
N TYR A 467 -15.24 -26.98 22.34
CA TYR A 467 -14.94 -27.02 23.77
C TYR A 467 -16.17 -26.67 24.61
N TYR A 468 -16.35 -27.37 25.72
CA TYR A 468 -17.37 -27.04 26.71
C TYR A 468 -17.11 -25.64 27.30
N PRO A 469 -18.14 -24.78 27.44
CA PRO A 469 -17.98 -23.48 28.07
C PRO A 469 -17.61 -23.63 29.55
N VAL A 470 -16.49 -23.02 29.95
CA VAL A 470 -16.06 -22.91 31.35
C VAL A 470 -15.81 -21.44 31.65
N GLY A 471 -16.81 -20.76 32.23
CA GLY A 471 -16.77 -19.31 32.41
C GLY A 471 -16.46 -18.58 31.10
N ASN A 472 -15.53 -17.61 31.16
CA ASN A 472 -15.03 -16.89 29.98
C ASN A 472 -13.78 -17.52 29.34
N ALA A 473 -13.38 -18.74 29.73
CA ALA A 473 -12.12 -19.35 29.27
C ALA A 473 -12.01 -19.44 27.73
N ASN A 474 -13.15 -19.54 27.05
CA ASN A 474 -13.23 -19.61 25.59
C ASN A 474 -12.87 -18.30 24.88
N GLU A 475 -12.85 -17.18 25.61
CA GLU A 475 -12.51 -15.83 25.11
C GLU A 475 -11.04 -15.45 25.43
N LEU A 476 -10.33 -16.32 26.16
CA LEU A 476 -8.96 -16.08 26.60
C LEU A 476 -7.92 -16.67 25.65
N VAL A 477 -6.76 -16.01 25.58
CA VAL A 477 -5.65 -16.37 24.70
C VAL A 477 -5.14 -17.82 24.86
N PRO A 478 -5.08 -18.42 26.07
CA PRO A 478 -4.72 -19.83 26.20
C PRO A 478 -5.62 -20.76 25.36
N LYS A 479 -6.93 -20.48 25.29
CA LYS A 479 -7.84 -21.28 24.47
C LYS A 479 -7.61 -21.06 22.97
N PHE A 480 -7.20 -19.85 22.57
CA PHE A 480 -6.88 -19.57 21.17
C PHE A 480 -5.65 -20.37 20.71
N ILE A 481 -4.62 -20.46 21.57
CA ILE A 481 -3.43 -21.28 21.33
C ILE A 481 -3.80 -22.76 21.23
N GLU A 482 -4.61 -23.26 22.17
CA GLU A 482 -5.08 -24.65 22.19
C GLU A 482 -5.86 -25.00 20.91
N HIS A 483 -6.82 -24.16 20.53
CA HIS A 483 -7.61 -24.36 19.31
C HIS A 483 -6.76 -24.29 18.05
N ASN A 484 -5.79 -23.37 17.98
CA ASN A 484 -4.85 -23.30 16.85
C ASN A 484 -4.06 -24.60 16.68
N LYS A 485 -3.57 -25.19 17.78
CA LYS A 485 -2.85 -26.47 17.77
C LYS A 485 -3.76 -27.63 17.36
N ALA A 486 -5.01 -27.63 17.82
CA ALA A 486 -5.99 -28.65 17.46
C ALA A 486 -6.26 -28.64 15.95
N ILE A 487 -6.53 -27.46 15.36
CA ILE A 487 -6.70 -27.31 13.91
C ILE A 487 -5.46 -27.78 13.15
N ASP A 488 -4.25 -27.40 13.59
CA ASP A 488 -3.03 -27.79 12.90
C ASP A 488 -2.77 -29.31 12.96
N SER A 489 -3.11 -29.93 14.10
CA SER A 489 -3.03 -31.39 14.28
C SER A 489 -4.00 -32.11 13.35
N GLU A 490 -5.24 -31.62 13.22
CA GLU A 490 -6.21 -32.17 12.27
C GLU A 490 -5.77 -32.00 10.82
N ARG A 491 -5.23 -30.82 10.46
CA ARG A 491 -4.67 -30.58 9.12
C ARG A 491 -3.59 -31.60 8.78
N VAL A 492 -2.65 -31.82 9.69
CA VAL A 492 -1.56 -32.80 9.51
C VAL A 492 -2.12 -34.22 9.40
N ALA A 493 -3.09 -34.59 10.25
CA ALA A 493 -3.76 -35.90 10.18
C ALA A 493 -4.50 -36.11 8.85
N ALA A 494 -5.09 -35.05 8.30
CA ALA A 494 -5.72 -35.03 6.98
C ALA A 494 -4.71 -34.98 5.82
N LYS A 495 -3.40 -35.01 6.09
CA LYS A 495 -2.31 -34.83 5.11
C LYS A 495 -2.38 -33.50 4.34
N GLY A 496 -3.06 -32.51 4.91
CA GLY A 496 -3.16 -31.16 4.36
C GLY A 496 -1.86 -30.39 4.52
N SER A 497 -1.52 -29.58 3.53
CA SER A 497 -0.36 -28.69 3.51
C SER A 497 -0.75 -27.23 3.73
N LEU A 498 0.14 -26.44 4.29
CA LEU A 498 -0.07 -24.99 4.40
C LEU A 498 -0.23 -24.38 3.00
N GLY A 499 -1.21 -23.49 2.85
CA GLY A 499 -1.53 -22.84 1.57
C GLY A 499 -2.59 -23.56 0.74
N GLN A 500 -2.99 -24.79 1.10
CA GLN A 500 -4.19 -25.41 0.53
C GLN A 500 -5.44 -24.76 1.12
N LEU A 501 -6.48 -24.61 0.29
CA LEU A 501 -7.74 -24.05 0.77
C LEU A 501 -8.36 -24.99 1.81
N THR A 502 -8.40 -24.53 3.06
CA THR A 502 -8.85 -25.31 4.22
C THR A 502 -10.15 -24.76 4.77
N GLY A 503 -11.16 -25.61 4.98
CA GLY A 503 -12.50 -25.21 5.45
C GLY A 503 -13.00 -26.01 6.66
N GLY A 504 -14.03 -25.48 7.32
CA GLY A 504 -14.78 -26.16 8.41
C GLY A 504 -14.34 -25.81 9.83
N THR A 505 -13.19 -25.18 10.03
CA THR A 505 -12.55 -25.12 11.36
C THR A 505 -13.03 -23.99 12.27
N LYS A 506 -13.67 -22.95 11.74
CA LYS A 506 -14.10 -21.76 12.51
C LYS A 506 -15.46 -21.23 12.05
N LYS A 507 -16.03 -20.35 12.90
CA LYS A 507 -17.16 -19.49 12.57
C LYS A 507 -16.62 -18.23 11.91
N ASP A 508 -16.96 -18.02 10.65
CA ASP A 508 -16.55 -16.86 9.88
C ASP A 508 -17.31 -15.62 10.35
N VAL A 509 -16.57 -14.53 10.58
CA VAL A 509 -17.16 -13.19 10.66
C VAL A 509 -17.48 -12.73 9.24
N VAL A 510 -18.74 -12.39 8.99
CA VAL A 510 -19.26 -12.14 7.64
C VAL A 510 -19.91 -10.76 7.51
N VAL A 511 -20.09 -10.32 6.27
CA VAL A 511 -20.93 -9.14 5.93
C VAL A 511 -22.38 -9.56 5.65
N SER A 512 -23.33 -8.75 6.13
CA SER A 512 -24.77 -9.01 6.10
C SER A 512 -25.56 -7.72 6.40
N ASN A 513 -26.83 -7.64 5.98
CA ASN A 513 -27.74 -6.57 6.43
C ASN A 513 -27.95 -6.57 7.96
N LYS A 514 -27.66 -7.70 8.64
CA LYS A 514 -27.71 -7.80 10.10
C LYS A 514 -26.71 -6.88 10.83
N ILE A 515 -25.69 -6.36 10.13
CA ILE A 515 -24.74 -5.38 10.70
C ILE A 515 -25.46 -4.08 11.06
N THR A 516 -26.41 -3.66 10.23
CA THR A 516 -27.16 -2.40 10.39
C THR A 516 -28.51 -2.62 11.05
N ASP A 517 -28.73 -3.76 11.70
CA ASP A 517 -29.96 -4.06 12.43
C ASP A 517 -30.16 -3.03 13.56
N PRO A 518 -31.17 -2.15 13.47
CA PRO A 518 -31.36 -1.10 14.46
C PRO A 518 -31.76 -1.65 15.83
N SER A 519 -32.25 -2.89 15.91
CA SER A 519 -32.56 -3.55 17.18
C SER A 519 -31.32 -4.14 17.87
N ARG A 520 -30.21 -4.28 17.13
CA ARG A 520 -28.95 -4.88 17.59
C ARG A 520 -27.75 -4.06 17.10
N PRO A 521 -27.65 -2.77 17.50
CA PRO A 521 -26.48 -1.97 17.16
C PRO A 521 -25.23 -2.59 17.78
N ARG A 522 -24.07 -2.46 17.12
CA ARG A 522 -22.77 -2.93 17.64
C ARG A 522 -22.71 -4.44 17.90
N HIS A 523 -23.20 -5.24 16.96
CA HIS A 523 -23.15 -6.69 17.02
C HIS A 523 -22.28 -7.28 15.91
N VAL A 524 -21.61 -8.39 16.21
CA VAL A 524 -20.87 -9.18 15.24
C VAL A 524 -21.80 -10.16 14.53
N VAL A 525 -21.67 -10.27 13.22
CA VAL A 525 -22.39 -11.27 12.41
C VAL A 525 -21.47 -12.44 12.12
N ILE A 526 -21.87 -13.62 12.55
CA ILE A 526 -21.10 -14.86 12.40
C ILE A 526 -21.90 -15.95 11.68
N TYR A 527 -21.19 -16.80 10.93
CA TYR A 527 -21.76 -17.90 10.16
C TYR A 527 -20.75 -19.04 9.93
N GLY A 528 -21.20 -20.25 9.62
CA GLY A 528 -20.35 -21.32 9.09
C GLY A 528 -20.03 -22.39 10.11
N TRP A 529 -18.73 -22.69 10.30
CA TRP A 529 -18.26 -23.81 11.12
C TRP A 529 -18.81 -25.14 10.62
N HIS A 530 -18.49 -25.46 9.38
CA HIS A 530 -19.09 -26.57 8.64
C HIS A 530 -18.61 -27.93 9.11
N LYS A 531 -19.56 -28.87 9.21
CA LYS A 531 -19.25 -30.29 9.32
C LYS A 531 -18.66 -30.83 8.01
N PRO A 532 -18.00 -32.01 8.01
CA PRO A 532 -17.47 -32.65 6.80
C PRO A 532 -18.47 -32.83 5.64
N ASP A 533 -19.77 -32.88 5.93
CA ASP A 533 -20.84 -32.98 4.94
C ASP A 533 -21.24 -31.63 4.30
N GLY A 534 -20.61 -30.52 4.73
CA GLY A 534 -20.92 -29.16 4.27
C GLY A 534 -22.09 -28.50 4.97
N SER A 535 -22.68 -29.10 6.00
CA SER A 535 -23.69 -28.44 6.82
C SER A 535 -23.06 -27.45 7.81
N ALA A 536 -23.52 -26.20 7.80
CA ALA A 536 -23.06 -25.17 8.74
C ALA A 536 -23.62 -25.44 10.15
N ILE A 537 -22.76 -25.50 11.16
CA ILE A 537 -23.17 -25.60 12.58
C ILE A 537 -23.69 -24.25 13.08
N GLN A 538 -23.03 -23.16 12.67
CA GLN A 538 -23.39 -21.80 13.07
C GLN A 538 -24.29 -21.15 12.01
N PRO A 539 -25.60 -20.98 12.27
CA PRO A 539 -26.47 -20.20 11.40
C PRO A 539 -26.10 -18.72 11.44
N LEU A 540 -26.56 -17.96 10.44
CA LEU A 540 -26.25 -16.54 10.30
C LEU A 540 -26.93 -15.76 11.43
N THR A 541 -26.13 -15.26 12.37
CA THR A 541 -26.65 -14.63 13.60
C THR A 541 -25.86 -13.38 13.97
N ASN A 542 -26.52 -12.45 14.67
CA ASN A 542 -25.96 -11.23 15.25
C ASN A 542 -26.29 -11.11 16.75
N ILE A 543 -26.28 -12.23 17.49
CA ILE A 543 -26.65 -12.25 18.92
C ILE A 543 -25.56 -11.75 19.87
N HIS A 544 -24.32 -11.62 19.39
CA HIS A 544 -23.18 -11.19 20.20
C HIS A 544 -22.77 -9.77 19.84
N ILE A 545 -22.37 -8.99 20.84
CA ILE A 545 -21.82 -7.65 20.65
C ILE A 545 -20.49 -7.70 19.87
N ASP A 546 -20.11 -6.59 19.27
CA ASP A 546 -18.90 -6.48 18.43
C ASP A 546 -17.57 -6.63 19.19
N THR A 547 -17.59 -6.66 20.53
CA THR A 547 -16.43 -6.95 21.37
C THR A 547 -16.35 -8.41 21.83
N TYR A 548 -17.34 -9.23 21.51
CA TYR A 548 -17.31 -10.66 21.80
C TYR A 548 -16.39 -11.39 20.82
N VAL A 549 -15.39 -12.10 21.34
CA VAL A 549 -14.44 -12.87 20.54
C VAL A 549 -14.05 -14.14 21.28
N ASP A 550 -14.41 -15.29 20.72
CA ASP A 550 -14.03 -16.60 21.25
C ASP A 550 -13.03 -17.34 20.33
N TYR A 551 -12.53 -18.48 20.80
CA TYR A 551 -11.59 -19.33 20.05
C TYR A 551 -12.09 -19.75 18.66
N SER A 552 -13.40 -19.78 18.47
CA SER A 552 -14.05 -20.26 17.25
C SER A 552 -14.19 -19.16 16.19
N HIS A 553 -13.98 -17.88 16.54
CA HIS A 553 -13.98 -16.79 15.57
C HIS A 553 -12.87 -16.96 14.52
N GLY A 554 -13.26 -16.80 13.27
CA GLY A 554 -12.38 -16.83 12.11
C GLY A 554 -12.56 -15.61 11.22
N ILE A 555 -11.45 -14.93 10.93
CA ILE A 555 -11.39 -13.88 9.93
C ILE A 555 -10.80 -14.48 8.67
N ARG A 556 -11.64 -14.87 7.71
CA ARG A 556 -11.22 -15.25 6.37
C ARG A 556 -11.45 -14.08 5.45
N LEU A 557 -10.45 -13.73 4.66
CA LEU A 557 -10.50 -12.60 3.74
C LEU A 557 -10.55 -13.10 2.30
N ILE A 558 -11.33 -12.41 1.48
CA ILE A 558 -11.33 -12.53 0.02
C ILE A 558 -10.71 -11.27 -0.59
N ASN A 559 -10.23 -11.36 -1.82
CA ASN A 559 -9.85 -10.17 -2.56
C ASN A 559 -11.08 -9.26 -2.76
N SER A 560 -10.91 -7.94 -2.67
CA SER A 560 -12.01 -6.99 -2.92
C SER A 560 -12.48 -6.98 -4.37
N ASP A 561 -11.70 -7.53 -5.31
CA ASP A 561 -12.05 -7.71 -6.71
C ASP A 561 -12.58 -9.12 -7.01
N ILE A 562 -13.78 -9.17 -7.59
CA ILE A 562 -14.49 -10.39 -8.00
C ILE A 562 -14.86 -10.29 -9.47
N ILE A 563 -14.70 -11.39 -10.22
CA ILE A 563 -15.11 -11.45 -11.63
C ILE A 563 -16.46 -12.16 -11.70
N ILE A 564 -17.44 -11.53 -12.33
CA ILE A 564 -18.78 -12.08 -12.57
C ILE A 564 -19.03 -12.00 -14.08
N ASP A 565 -19.30 -13.13 -14.71
CA ASP A 565 -19.56 -13.26 -16.15
C ASP A 565 -18.47 -12.59 -17.03
N GLY A 566 -17.21 -12.75 -16.62
CA GLY A 566 -16.03 -12.19 -17.29
C GLY A 566 -15.75 -10.72 -16.97
N VAL A 567 -16.59 -10.04 -16.19
CA VAL A 567 -16.42 -8.64 -15.81
C VAL A 567 -15.94 -8.51 -14.37
N SER A 568 -14.89 -7.70 -14.14
CA SER A 568 -14.36 -7.44 -12.80
C SER A 568 -15.18 -6.37 -12.06
N TYR A 569 -15.54 -6.64 -10.82
CA TYR A 569 -16.29 -5.77 -9.92
C TYR A 569 -15.62 -5.68 -8.55
N LYS A 570 -15.89 -4.59 -7.83
CA LYS A 570 -15.65 -4.54 -6.39
C LYS A 570 -16.76 -5.23 -5.63
N THR A 571 -16.41 -6.05 -4.63
CA THR A 571 -17.37 -6.84 -3.85
C THR A 571 -18.41 -5.96 -3.16
N ASP A 572 -18.02 -4.82 -2.60
CA ASP A 572 -18.93 -3.87 -1.95
C ASP A 572 -19.98 -3.34 -2.94
N LYS A 573 -19.58 -3.03 -4.17
CA LYS A 573 -20.49 -2.56 -5.23
C LYS A 573 -21.46 -3.64 -5.66
N VAL A 574 -21.00 -4.89 -5.81
CA VAL A 574 -21.89 -6.03 -6.09
C VAL A 574 -22.93 -6.17 -4.98
N LEU A 575 -22.52 -6.11 -3.71
CA LEU A 575 -23.40 -6.29 -2.56
C LEU A 575 -24.43 -5.17 -2.39
N THR A 576 -24.14 -3.96 -2.86
CA THR A 576 -25.07 -2.82 -2.83
C THR A 576 -25.96 -2.71 -4.07
N ASP A 577 -25.71 -3.51 -5.11
CA ASP A 577 -26.43 -3.43 -6.39
C ASP A 577 -27.70 -4.31 -6.39
N PRO A 578 -28.90 -3.72 -6.59
CA PRO A 578 -30.17 -4.45 -6.71
C PRO A 578 -30.17 -5.62 -7.70
N ALA A 579 -29.43 -5.52 -8.80
CA ALA A 579 -29.39 -6.55 -9.83
C ALA A 579 -28.39 -7.68 -9.54
N ARG A 580 -27.42 -7.47 -8.64
CA ARG A 580 -26.25 -8.37 -8.52
C ARG A 580 -26.00 -8.90 -7.11
N TYR A 581 -26.51 -8.25 -6.07
CA TYR A 581 -26.20 -8.61 -4.68
C TYR A 581 -26.45 -10.10 -4.37
N SER A 582 -27.53 -10.66 -4.93
CA SER A 582 -27.94 -12.04 -4.70
C SER A 582 -27.04 -13.07 -5.37
N ILE A 583 -26.18 -12.68 -6.33
CA ILE A 583 -25.19 -13.56 -6.95
C ILE A 583 -24.22 -14.08 -5.88
N ILE A 584 -23.76 -13.20 -4.99
CA ILE A 584 -22.77 -13.52 -3.96
C ILE A 584 -23.31 -13.38 -2.53
N SER A 585 -24.63 -13.24 -2.34
CA SER A 585 -25.26 -13.10 -1.03
C SER A 585 -26.56 -13.91 -0.93
N LYS A 586 -26.92 -14.32 0.30
CA LYS A 586 -28.21 -14.93 0.63
C LYS A 586 -29.21 -13.93 1.21
N GLU A 587 -28.86 -12.66 1.25
CA GLU A 587 -29.75 -11.59 1.71
C GLU A 587 -31.00 -11.49 0.82
N SER A 588 -32.10 -10.95 1.36
CA SER A 588 -33.34 -10.71 0.61
C SER A 588 -33.39 -9.34 -0.08
N ALA A 589 -32.41 -8.47 0.19
CA ALA A 589 -32.26 -7.15 -0.39
C ALA A 589 -30.77 -6.75 -0.43
N PRO A 590 -30.38 -5.80 -1.30
CA PRO A 590 -29.02 -5.26 -1.33
C PRO A 590 -28.58 -4.74 0.03
N MET A 591 -27.27 -4.85 0.29
CA MET A 591 -26.69 -4.34 1.52
C MET A 591 -26.68 -2.81 1.53
N THR A 592 -27.23 -2.21 2.58
CA THR A 592 -27.11 -0.76 2.82
C THR A 592 -25.70 -0.39 3.27
N GLN A 593 -25.03 -1.31 3.97
CA GLN A 593 -23.65 -1.17 4.45
C GLN A 593 -22.91 -2.50 4.31
N PRO A 594 -22.15 -2.72 3.22
CA PRO A 594 -21.42 -3.97 2.97
C PRO A 594 -20.11 -4.06 3.79
N GLY A 595 -20.16 -3.71 5.08
CA GLY A 595 -19.03 -3.69 6.00
C GLY A 595 -19.40 -3.18 7.39
N TYR A 596 -18.51 -3.35 8.37
CA TYR A 596 -18.75 -2.91 9.77
C TYR A 596 -18.41 -1.44 10.03
N LEU A 597 -17.73 -0.81 9.09
CA LEU A 597 -17.48 0.64 9.09
C LEU A 597 -18.39 1.25 8.04
N SER A 598 -19.19 2.23 8.43
CA SER A 598 -20.01 3.00 7.50
C SER A 598 -19.11 3.72 6.48
N THR A 599 -19.54 3.84 5.23
CA THR A 599 -18.80 4.61 4.22
C THR A 599 -18.77 6.12 4.54
N THR A 600 -19.60 6.59 5.49
CA THR A 600 -19.52 7.91 6.14
C THR A 600 -18.56 7.97 7.34
N SER A 601 -18.01 6.83 7.76
CA SER A 601 -17.04 6.66 8.86
C SER A 601 -15.61 6.38 8.40
N VAL A 602 -15.38 6.26 7.09
CA VAL A 602 -14.07 6.58 6.52
C VAL A 602 -13.97 8.10 6.60
N PRO A 603 -12.92 8.70 7.16
CA PRO A 603 -12.71 10.13 6.97
C PRO A 603 -12.68 10.35 5.45
N GLN A 604 -13.75 10.93 4.90
CA GLN A 604 -13.63 11.65 3.65
C GLN A 604 -12.51 12.65 3.92
N SER A 605 -11.36 12.42 3.29
CA SER A 605 -10.26 13.36 3.32
C SER A 605 -10.84 14.71 2.90
N THR A 606 -10.98 15.64 3.84
CA THR A 606 -11.23 17.03 3.51
C THR A 606 -10.05 17.53 2.68
N PRO A 607 -10.29 18.46 1.74
CA PRO A 607 -9.22 19.15 1.02
C PRO A 607 -8.23 19.74 2.03
N SER A 608 -6.96 19.39 1.93
CA SER A 608 -5.91 19.83 2.85
C SER A 608 -5.66 21.34 2.71
N GLY A 609 -5.83 22.09 3.81
CA GLY A 609 -5.27 23.44 4.00
C GLY A 609 -6.24 24.61 4.01
N GLY A 610 -7.55 24.39 3.84
CA GLY A 610 -8.55 25.45 3.93
C GLY A 610 -9.13 25.63 5.33
N TYR A 611 -9.90 26.71 5.50
CA TYR A 611 -10.90 26.74 6.55
C TYR A 611 -11.88 25.57 6.39
N GLY A 612 -12.38 25.03 7.49
CA GLY A 612 -13.35 23.94 7.45
C GLY A 612 -14.12 23.76 8.74
N LEU A 613 -15.45 23.70 8.64
CA LEU A 613 -16.35 23.21 9.66
C LEU A 613 -16.71 21.75 9.31
N LEU A 614 -16.29 20.82 10.15
CA LEU A 614 -16.51 19.39 9.93
C LEU A 614 -17.88 18.97 10.47
N GLN A 615 -18.33 17.81 10.00
CA GLN A 615 -19.58 17.23 10.51
C GLN A 615 -19.41 16.93 12.00
N ASN A 616 -20.38 17.38 12.80
CA ASN A 616 -20.40 17.07 14.22
C ASN A 616 -20.51 15.55 14.44
N TYR A 617 -19.88 15.03 15.50
CA TYR A 617 -20.00 13.63 15.90
C TYR A 617 -20.38 13.49 17.39
N PRO A 618 -21.35 12.62 17.70
CA PRO A 618 -22.24 11.91 16.76
C PRO A 618 -23.16 12.89 15.97
N ASN A 619 -23.70 12.48 14.81
CA ASN A 619 -24.80 13.18 14.13
C ASN A 619 -25.69 12.15 13.41
N PRO A 620 -26.95 11.92 13.84
CA PRO A 620 -27.66 12.64 14.90
C PRO A 620 -27.03 12.48 16.30
N PHE A 621 -27.27 13.44 17.20
CA PHE A 621 -26.70 13.47 18.56
C PHE A 621 -27.77 13.55 19.65
N ASN A 622 -27.43 13.16 20.89
CA ASN A 622 -28.29 13.25 22.06
C ASN A 622 -27.49 13.32 23.39
N PRO A 623 -27.65 14.37 24.22
CA PRO A 623 -27.84 15.76 23.81
C PRO A 623 -26.51 16.44 23.45
N GLU A 624 -25.39 15.70 23.52
CA GLU A 624 -24.05 16.24 23.30
C GLU A 624 -23.43 15.78 21.97
N THR A 625 -22.70 16.69 21.35
CA THR A 625 -21.88 16.41 20.17
C THR A 625 -20.58 17.19 20.22
N VAL A 626 -19.55 16.68 19.55
CA VAL A 626 -18.33 17.42 19.23
C VAL A 626 -18.45 17.97 17.81
N ILE A 627 -18.10 19.23 17.60
CA ILE A 627 -18.07 19.89 16.30
C ILE A 627 -16.61 20.24 16.00
N PRO A 628 -15.95 19.46 15.13
CA PRO A 628 -14.58 19.76 14.77
C PRO A 628 -14.54 20.89 13.74
N TYR A 629 -13.56 21.77 13.84
CA TYR A 629 -13.33 22.82 12.86
C TYR A 629 -11.83 23.11 12.71
N GLN A 630 -11.49 23.77 11.61
CA GLN A 630 -10.12 24.12 11.27
C GLN A 630 -10.07 25.53 10.73
N ILE A 631 -9.06 26.27 11.17
CA ILE A 631 -8.67 27.55 10.58
C ILE A 631 -7.20 27.46 10.15
N PRO A 632 -6.85 27.90 8.92
CA PRO A 632 -5.50 27.79 8.38
C PRO A 632 -4.54 28.87 8.90
N GLU A 633 -5.09 29.98 9.39
CA GLU A 633 -4.35 31.12 9.94
C GLU A 633 -4.97 31.54 11.27
N ALA A 634 -4.18 32.14 12.14
CA ALA A 634 -4.69 32.67 13.40
C ALA A 634 -5.60 33.87 13.13
N GLY A 635 -6.73 33.94 13.83
CA GLY A 635 -7.67 35.04 13.66
C GLY A 635 -8.97 34.82 14.44
N LYS A 636 -9.83 35.83 14.40
CA LYS A 636 -11.14 35.79 15.06
C LYS A 636 -12.02 34.71 14.45
N VAL A 637 -12.57 33.84 15.30
CA VAL A 637 -13.53 32.79 14.92
C VAL A 637 -14.82 32.97 15.71
N GLU A 638 -15.93 33.03 14.98
CA GLU A 638 -17.28 32.98 15.52
C GLU A 638 -17.92 31.64 15.14
N ILE A 639 -18.38 30.86 16.13
CA ILE A 639 -19.18 29.65 15.93
C ILE A 639 -20.49 29.81 16.67
N LYS A 640 -21.60 29.64 15.96
CA LYS A 640 -22.95 29.69 16.54
C LYS A 640 -23.86 28.62 15.98
N ILE A 641 -24.89 28.28 16.74
CA ILE A 641 -25.97 27.39 16.34
C ILE A 641 -27.21 28.23 16.03
N ILE A 642 -27.81 28.00 14.87
CA ILE A 642 -29.07 28.60 14.44
C ILE A 642 -30.12 27.51 14.20
N ASP A 643 -31.40 27.85 14.38
CA ASP A 643 -32.51 26.97 14.06
C ASP A 643 -32.88 26.99 12.55
N ALA A 644 -33.87 26.20 12.16
CA ALA A 644 -34.34 26.12 10.77
C ALA A 644 -34.94 27.43 10.22
N LEU A 645 -35.26 28.40 11.08
CA LEU A 645 -35.74 29.73 10.69
C LEU A 645 -34.61 30.77 10.64
N GLY A 646 -33.36 30.34 10.87
CA GLY A 646 -32.18 31.20 10.88
C GLY A 646 -32.01 32.00 12.17
N ARG A 647 -32.78 31.70 13.23
CA ARG A 647 -32.64 32.37 14.53
C ARG A 647 -31.49 31.75 15.30
N GLU A 648 -30.65 32.59 15.88
CA GLU A 648 -29.55 32.14 16.74
C GLU A 648 -30.10 31.53 18.04
N VAL A 649 -29.70 30.30 18.34
CA VAL A 649 -30.13 29.55 19.54
C VAL A 649 -28.98 29.30 20.52
N ALA A 650 -27.72 29.37 20.07
CA ALA A 650 -26.55 29.33 20.94
C ALA A 650 -25.31 29.94 20.27
N GLY A 651 -24.52 30.74 20.99
CA GLY A 651 -23.17 31.12 20.59
C GLY A 651 -22.16 30.18 21.26
N LEU A 652 -21.34 29.48 20.48
CA LEU A 652 -20.37 28.50 21.00
C LEU A 652 -18.98 29.10 21.14
N LEU A 653 -18.55 29.95 20.20
CA LEU A 653 -17.23 30.55 20.19
C LEU A 653 -17.28 31.95 19.59
N ASN A 654 -16.55 32.92 20.15
CA ASN A 654 -16.34 34.24 19.54
C ASN A 654 -15.03 34.85 20.06
N GLN A 655 -13.90 34.33 19.61
CA GLN A 655 -12.58 34.76 20.10
C GLN A 655 -11.48 34.57 19.05
N GLU A 656 -10.30 35.12 19.32
CA GLU A 656 -9.08 34.84 18.56
C GLU A 656 -8.63 33.40 18.78
N MET A 657 -8.39 32.67 17.70
CA MET A 657 -7.94 31.29 17.73
C MET A 657 -6.62 31.17 16.96
N THR A 658 -5.75 30.27 17.40
CA THR A 658 -4.52 29.94 16.67
C THR A 658 -4.83 29.07 15.45
N ALA A 659 -3.98 29.14 14.42
CA ALA A 659 -4.06 28.24 13.27
C ALA A 659 -4.02 26.77 13.73
N GLY A 660 -4.93 25.95 13.23
CA GLY A 660 -4.98 24.54 13.61
C GLY A 660 -6.38 23.94 13.58
N LYS A 661 -6.43 22.66 13.98
CA LYS A 661 -7.67 21.92 14.21
C LYS A 661 -8.10 22.12 15.65
N HIS A 662 -9.38 22.38 15.80
CA HIS A 662 -10.03 22.63 17.07
C HIS A 662 -11.32 21.83 17.14
N GLU A 663 -11.80 21.59 18.35
CA GLU A 663 -13.06 20.90 18.61
C GLU A 663 -13.86 21.71 19.62
N ILE A 664 -15.15 21.89 19.35
CA ILE A 664 -16.06 22.50 20.30
C ILE A 664 -17.19 21.55 20.65
N ARG A 665 -17.49 21.44 21.95
CA ARG A 665 -18.61 20.63 22.44
C ARG A 665 -19.88 21.46 22.41
N PHE A 666 -20.97 20.87 21.94
CA PHE A 666 -22.30 21.45 21.97
C PHE A 666 -23.24 20.52 22.71
N ASN A 667 -23.96 21.07 23.70
CA ASN A 667 -25.00 20.38 24.46
C ASN A 667 -26.35 21.06 24.19
N ALA A 668 -27.28 20.33 23.58
CA ALA A 668 -28.59 20.83 23.16
C ALA A 668 -29.74 20.48 24.12
N LYS A 669 -29.45 20.09 25.38
CA LYS A 669 -30.46 19.57 26.33
C LYS A 669 -31.70 20.48 26.49
N ASP A 670 -31.52 21.80 26.39
CA ASP A 670 -32.56 22.82 26.61
C ASP A 670 -33.27 23.23 25.30
N LEU A 671 -32.90 22.63 24.17
CA LEU A 671 -33.51 22.87 22.86
C LEU A 671 -34.57 21.79 22.53
N PRO A 672 -35.55 22.08 21.64
CA PRO A 672 -36.41 21.04 21.10
C PRO A 672 -35.64 20.07 20.19
N GLY A 673 -36.07 18.81 20.10
CA GLY A 673 -35.53 17.88 19.10
C GLY A 673 -35.79 18.42 17.69
N GLY A 674 -34.80 18.37 16.80
CA GLY A 674 -34.93 19.00 15.49
C GLY A 674 -33.63 19.22 14.74
N ILE A 675 -33.74 19.94 13.62
CA ILE A 675 -32.61 20.30 12.77
C ILE A 675 -32.08 21.67 13.21
N TYR A 676 -30.77 21.71 13.43
CA TYR A 676 -29.99 22.90 13.72
C TYR A 676 -28.90 23.08 12.68
N PHE A 677 -28.31 24.26 12.64
CA PHE A 677 -27.17 24.55 11.79
C PHE A 677 -26.07 25.20 12.60
N CYS A 678 -24.88 24.61 12.56
CA CYS A 678 -23.68 25.22 13.10
C CYS A 678 -23.07 26.10 12.00
N HIS A 679 -22.86 27.36 12.32
CA HIS A 679 -22.29 28.36 11.44
C HIS A 679 -20.92 28.76 11.98
N LEU A 680 -19.88 28.64 11.15
CA LEU A 680 -18.54 29.11 11.43
C LEU A 680 -18.24 30.32 10.55
N LYS A 681 -17.70 31.37 11.15
CA LYS A 681 -17.20 32.56 10.46
C LYS A 681 -15.79 32.91 10.95
N SER A 682 -14.87 33.12 10.00
CA SER A 682 -13.53 33.64 10.30
C SER A 682 -13.02 34.46 9.12
N GLY A 683 -12.78 35.76 9.33
CA GLY A 683 -12.50 36.69 8.23
C GLY A 683 -13.63 36.73 7.19
N SER A 684 -13.29 36.48 5.92
CA SER A 684 -14.24 36.37 4.80
C SER A 684 -14.83 34.97 4.62
N TYR A 685 -14.33 33.97 5.36
CA TYR A 685 -14.80 32.59 5.25
C TYR A 685 -16.04 32.36 6.11
N THR A 686 -17.05 31.74 5.51
CA THR A 686 -18.24 31.24 6.21
C THR A 686 -18.55 29.81 5.77
N GLU A 687 -18.87 28.94 6.72
CA GLU A 687 -19.34 27.59 6.42
C GLU A 687 -20.44 27.18 7.41
N THR A 688 -21.41 26.42 6.92
CA THR A 688 -22.55 25.95 7.71
C THR A 688 -22.66 24.43 7.63
N ARG A 689 -22.86 23.77 8.77
CA ARG A 689 -23.11 22.32 8.87
C ARG A 689 -24.44 22.03 9.54
N LYS A 690 -25.16 21.04 9.01
CA LYS A 690 -26.43 20.57 9.56
C LYS A 690 -26.18 19.65 10.77
N LEU A 691 -26.84 19.95 11.87
CA LEU A 691 -26.87 19.18 13.11
C LEU A 691 -28.28 18.60 13.27
N VAL A 692 -28.37 17.33 13.65
CA VAL A 692 -29.65 16.64 13.91
C VAL A 692 -29.68 16.26 15.38
N PHE A 693 -30.43 17.00 16.17
CA PHE A 693 -30.62 16.71 17.59
C PHE A 693 -31.83 15.79 17.76
N ILE A 694 -31.60 14.60 18.34
CA ILE A 694 -32.65 13.67 18.73
C ILE A 694 -32.79 13.75 20.24
N LYS A 695 -34.01 14.08 20.70
CA LYS A 695 -34.35 14.15 22.12
C LYS A 695 -34.86 12.82 22.63
#